data_AF-A0A165U8S5-F1
#
_entry.id   AF-A0A165U8S5-F1
#
_cell.length_a   1.000
_cell.length_b   1.000
_cell.length_c   1.000
_cell.angle_alpha   90.00
_cell.angle_beta   90.00
_cell.angle_gamma   90.00
#
_symmetry.space_group_name_H-M   'P 1'
#
loop_
_entity.id
_entity.type
_entity.pdbx_description
1 polymer ?
#
loop_
_entity_poly.entity_id
_entity_poly.type
_entity_poly.pdbx_seq_one_letter_code
_entity_poly.pdbx_strand_id
1 'polypeptide(L)'
;SLTAVLPVTTTSLPQLQVLLRQMFSSHSRLKEAILVTPDELVREARKVLWELTSTLHGRDYPNISIHPVKNGSSTVYNILDTASEASTDWLLILDEHGLRGVDSQTKDMLLNPKAVSLPYGPNGQAYRANNLSCVETPWSLQPAAFVVPPMVLPATILFSGSEDSNRAPTFRTWEEMGYRISHSQLDLVGGLVFGSAQSDRCFSPGDQLVVLPDPVVKEDQVQASGNPGRFLVILHAINDLQSFSVVLCRLQEKSYTVKVILRQAFYPSDGQTQSVFACDLAYDNLPVSSSEVSAQLSETLFSFQPNVVIDTSDDAALTNALRVILEGDLELRQPTVIHLPKDDLPYSDWMGALSLQEWKHWNIPRVDVSVITNDRPTSLGRLLRSLQRAQYFGDSLDLRINMDSAADSEVKRLVSRYRWPHGSTFVHHRIIHGGLLPAVVESWYPLHNDSFGLILEDDVELSPLFYAWAKMAILHVYRYGNDDTDTSRLFGISLYQQKTIELRPEGRRPFNARSLFLREGLQHINTPYLSQIPCSWGAIYFPEHWREFHDYLSIRLSELRLPISDDVVPALRSNNWTKSWKKYFIELSYLRGYVMLYPNYDNFTSLSTNHLEIGSHVKDTPKELYEQKKRLFHLPLLTLPYHDDSPVSTGILELPGRTLPPWSTLPILDHQGSITSLNDIVDKGSIQRSHVFSCSQPTSVVYDARDLTCV
;
A
#
# COMPACT_ATOMS: atom_id res chain seq x y z
N SER A 1 18.87 -6.74 -19.67
CA SER A 1 19.78 -7.60 -20.47
C SER A 1 19.59 -9.06 -20.05
N LEU A 2 20.12 -10.04 -20.79
CA LEU A 2 19.96 -11.47 -20.47
C LEU A 2 21.31 -12.23 -20.48
N THR A 3 21.56 -13.03 -19.45
CA THR A 3 22.67 -13.99 -19.37
C THR A 3 22.10 -15.42 -19.43
N ALA A 4 22.57 -16.24 -20.37
CA ALA A 4 22.24 -17.66 -20.41
C ALA A 4 23.25 -18.47 -19.60
N VAL A 5 22.78 -19.40 -18.77
CA VAL A 5 23.62 -20.31 -18.00
C VAL A 5 23.35 -21.73 -18.48
N LEU A 6 24.37 -22.34 -19.09
CA LEU A 6 24.27 -23.65 -19.74
C LEU A 6 25.21 -24.66 -19.06
N PRO A 7 24.69 -25.73 -18.43
CA PRO A 7 25.53 -26.81 -17.93
C PRO A 7 26.10 -27.67 -19.07
N VAL A 8 27.40 -27.90 -19.02
CA VAL A 8 28.13 -28.78 -19.95
C VAL A 8 28.39 -30.12 -19.29
N THR A 9 27.81 -31.17 -19.84
CA THR A 9 27.92 -32.56 -19.38
C THR A 9 28.61 -33.41 -20.44
N THR A 10 29.00 -34.63 -20.08
CA THR A 10 29.54 -35.60 -21.07
C THR A 10 28.54 -35.90 -22.20
N THR A 11 27.24 -35.80 -21.90
CA THR A 11 26.11 -35.97 -22.83
C THR A 11 25.88 -34.74 -23.71
N SER A 12 26.02 -33.51 -23.18
CA SER A 12 25.76 -32.28 -23.94
C SER A 12 26.97 -31.78 -24.75
N LEU A 13 28.21 -32.11 -24.32
CA LEU A 13 29.45 -31.66 -24.96
C LEU A 13 29.52 -31.95 -26.47
N PRO A 14 29.15 -33.14 -27.00
CA PRO A 14 29.15 -33.40 -28.44
C PRO A 14 28.18 -32.51 -29.24
N GLN A 15 27.15 -31.97 -28.58
CA GLN A 15 26.11 -31.14 -29.19
C GLN A 15 26.26 -29.65 -28.85
N LEU A 16 27.27 -29.27 -28.07
CA LEU A 16 27.43 -27.93 -27.51
C LEU A 16 27.41 -26.83 -28.59
N GLN A 17 28.04 -27.06 -29.75
CA GLN A 17 28.02 -26.12 -30.87
C GLN A 17 26.60 -25.85 -31.39
N VAL A 18 25.75 -26.88 -31.46
CA VAL A 18 24.36 -26.76 -31.91
C VAL A 18 23.51 -26.04 -30.87
N LEU A 19 23.69 -26.38 -29.58
CA LEU A 19 22.98 -25.74 -28.47
C LEU A 19 23.27 -24.24 -28.40
N LEU A 20 24.54 -23.85 -28.54
CA LEU A 20 24.94 -22.44 -28.56
C LEU A 20 24.32 -21.68 -29.75
N ARG A 21 24.35 -22.24 -30.95
CA ARG A 21 23.76 -21.62 -32.14
C ARG A 21 22.25 -21.40 -32.03
N GLN A 22 21.53 -22.26 -31.31
CA GLN A 22 20.08 -22.09 -31.09
C GLN A 22 19.73 -20.86 -30.26
N MET A 23 20.66 -20.37 -29.43
CA MET A 23 20.47 -19.18 -28.61
C MET A 23 20.82 -17.89 -29.34
N PHE A 24 21.68 -17.96 -30.37
CA PHE A 24 22.23 -16.79 -31.07
C PHE A 24 21.27 -16.29 -32.15
N SER A 25 20.05 -15.91 -31.74
CA SER A 25 19.08 -15.28 -32.64
C SER A 25 19.32 -13.77 -32.74
N SER A 26 19.12 -13.20 -33.92
CA SER A 26 19.35 -11.76 -34.20
C SER A 26 18.39 -10.83 -33.46
N HIS A 27 17.36 -11.36 -32.81
CA HIS A 27 16.34 -10.61 -32.06
C HIS A 27 16.34 -10.94 -30.56
N SER A 28 17.35 -11.66 -30.05
CA SER A 28 17.44 -11.99 -28.62
C SER A 28 18.00 -10.84 -27.78
N ARG A 29 17.62 -10.78 -26.50
CA ARG A 29 18.24 -9.89 -25.50
C ARG A 29 19.52 -10.45 -24.89
N LEU A 30 20.01 -11.58 -25.42
CA LEU A 30 21.16 -12.31 -24.92
C LEU A 30 22.45 -11.49 -25.08
N LYS A 31 23.10 -11.19 -23.96
CA LYS A 31 24.37 -10.43 -23.90
C LYS A 31 25.54 -11.31 -23.50
N GLU A 32 25.28 -12.32 -22.67
CA GLU A 32 26.29 -13.18 -22.09
C GLU A 32 25.79 -14.63 -22.05
N ALA A 33 26.71 -15.58 -22.18
CA ALA A 33 26.46 -17.00 -22.02
C ALA A 33 27.57 -17.61 -21.14
N ILE A 34 27.18 -18.17 -20.00
CA ILE A 34 28.07 -18.80 -19.05
C ILE A 34 27.95 -20.33 -19.17
N LEU A 35 29.06 -21.00 -19.46
CA LEU A 35 29.13 -22.47 -19.52
C LEU A 35 29.61 -23.03 -18.18
N VAL A 36 28.71 -23.67 -17.44
CA VAL A 36 29.03 -24.35 -16.18
C VAL A 36 29.61 -25.72 -16.53
N THR A 37 30.93 -25.88 -16.40
CA THR A 37 31.66 -27.02 -16.98
C THR A 37 32.48 -27.74 -15.91
N PRO A 38 32.31 -29.07 -15.71
CA PRO A 38 33.20 -29.85 -14.85
C PRO A 38 34.66 -29.68 -15.28
N ASP A 39 35.58 -29.58 -14.32
CA ASP A 39 37.02 -29.36 -14.57
C ASP A 39 37.60 -30.29 -15.66
N GLU A 40 37.13 -31.53 -15.71
CA GLU A 40 37.54 -32.57 -16.65
C GLU A 40 37.13 -32.29 -18.11
N LEU A 41 36.08 -31.49 -18.34
CA LEU A 41 35.53 -31.20 -19.67
C LEU A 41 35.89 -29.81 -20.20
N VAL A 42 36.57 -28.98 -19.40
CA VAL A 42 36.90 -27.58 -19.74
C VAL A 42 37.75 -27.50 -21.01
N ARG A 43 38.69 -28.43 -21.20
CA ARG A 43 39.60 -28.41 -22.35
C ARG A 43 38.84 -28.65 -23.66
N GLU A 44 37.94 -29.63 -23.66
CA GLU A 44 37.11 -30.00 -24.79
C GLU A 44 36.07 -28.92 -25.09
N ALA A 45 35.43 -28.35 -24.05
CA ALA A 45 34.51 -27.23 -24.21
C ALA A 45 35.19 -26.00 -24.84
N ARG A 46 36.42 -25.66 -24.41
CA ARG A 46 37.22 -24.58 -25.03
C ARG A 46 37.50 -24.85 -26.51
N LYS A 47 37.77 -26.10 -26.88
CA LYS A 47 38.00 -26.47 -28.28
C LYS A 47 36.74 -26.21 -29.13
N VAL A 48 35.58 -26.63 -28.66
CA VAL A 48 34.29 -26.39 -29.33
C VAL A 48 34.00 -24.89 -29.46
N LEU A 49 34.28 -24.09 -28.42
CA LEU A 49 34.11 -22.64 -28.48
C LEU A 49 35.06 -21.97 -29.47
N TRP A 50 36.32 -22.41 -29.53
CA TRP A 50 37.28 -21.89 -30.50
C TRP A 50 36.84 -22.17 -31.93
N GLU A 51 36.39 -23.39 -32.21
CA GLU A 51 35.82 -23.75 -33.51
C GLU A 51 34.56 -22.93 -33.82
N LEU A 52 33.63 -22.78 -32.88
CA LEU A 52 32.41 -21.98 -33.06
C LEU A 52 32.74 -20.51 -33.38
N THR A 53 33.56 -19.86 -32.56
CA THR A 53 33.94 -18.44 -32.73
C THR A 53 34.74 -18.20 -34.00
N SER A 54 35.56 -19.17 -34.44
CA SER A 54 36.25 -19.08 -35.73
C SER A 54 35.32 -19.08 -36.94
N THR A 55 34.13 -19.69 -36.82
CA THR A 55 33.12 -19.78 -37.89
C THR A 55 32.10 -18.63 -37.89
N LEU A 56 32.01 -17.87 -36.80
CA LEU A 56 31.07 -16.74 -36.67
C LEU A 56 31.74 -15.45 -37.17
N HIS A 57 31.67 -15.22 -38.49
CA HIS A 57 32.14 -13.96 -39.09
C HIS A 57 31.06 -12.87 -38.96
N GLY A 58 31.15 -12.01 -37.95
CA GLY A 58 30.23 -10.88 -37.73
C GLY A 58 30.02 -10.59 -36.23
N ARG A 59 29.95 -9.32 -35.83
CA ARG A 59 30.01 -8.86 -34.41
C ARG A 59 28.73 -9.08 -33.58
N ASP A 60 27.94 -10.12 -33.83
CA ASP A 60 26.63 -10.30 -33.16
C ASP A 60 26.50 -11.69 -32.48
N TYR A 61 27.42 -12.03 -31.58
CA TYR A 61 27.25 -13.17 -30.66
C TYR A 61 27.55 -12.73 -29.21
N PRO A 62 26.89 -13.33 -28.19
CA PRO A 62 27.05 -12.94 -26.79
C PRO A 62 28.46 -13.23 -26.28
N ASN A 63 28.87 -12.55 -25.20
CA ASN A 63 30.13 -12.88 -24.52
C ASN A 63 30.03 -14.29 -23.91
N ILE A 64 30.95 -15.19 -24.24
CA ILE A 64 30.89 -16.58 -23.76
C ILE A 64 32.02 -16.83 -22.76
N SER A 65 31.68 -17.23 -21.53
CA SER A 65 32.64 -17.63 -20.49
C SER A 65 32.48 -19.11 -20.14
N ILE A 66 33.56 -19.71 -19.61
CA ILE A 66 33.53 -21.07 -19.03
C ILE A 66 33.85 -20.95 -17.56
N HIS A 67 32.95 -21.45 -16.71
CA HIS A 67 33.10 -21.50 -15.26
C HIS A 67 33.40 -22.95 -14.84
N PRO A 68 34.64 -23.26 -14.44
CA PRO A 68 35.04 -24.58 -13.98
C PRO A 68 34.38 -24.92 -12.64
N VAL A 69 33.80 -26.11 -12.53
CA VAL A 69 33.21 -26.62 -11.27
C VAL A 69 33.81 -27.96 -10.86
N LYS A 70 33.97 -28.14 -9.54
CA LYS A 70 34.55 -29.37 -8.95
C LYS A 70 33.52 -30.49 -8.90
N ASN A 71 33.96 -31.74 -9.14
CA ASN A 71 33.11 -32.92 -9.01
C ASN A 71 32.65 -33.12 -7.55
N GLY A 72 31.34 -33.35 -7.35
CA GLY A 72 30.75 -33.72 -6.05
C GLY A 72 29.79 -32.71 -5.40
N SER A 73 29.60 -31.52 -5.97
CA SER A 73 28.56 -30.56 -5.56
C SER A 73 27.25 -30.77 -6.32
N SER A 74 26.12 -30.31 -5.76
CA SER A 74 24.82 -30.35 -6.46
C SER A 74 24.91 -29.59 -7.78
N THR A 75 24.43 -30.20 -8.88
CA THR A 75 24.37 -29.57 -10.21
C THR A 75 23.58 -28.25 -10.17
N VAL A 76 22.49 -28.21 -9.39
CA VAL A 76 21.67 -26.99 -9.22
C VAL A 76 22.44 -25.91 -8.46
N TYR A 77 23.16 -26.30 -7.40
CA TYR A 77 24.01 -25.36 -6.64
C TYR A 77 25.05 -24.71 -7.55
N ASN A 78 25.79 -25.51 -8.33
CA ASN A 78 26.81 -25.00 -9.25
C ASN A 78 26.23 -24.03 -10.29
N ILE A 79 25.05 -24.34 -10.83
CA ILE A 79 24.36 -23.49 -11.81
C ILE A 79 23.99 -22.15 -11.18
N LEU A 80 23.38 -22.14 -10.00
CA LEU A 80 22.89 -20.93 -9.34
C LEU A 80 24.00 -20.08 -8.75
N ASP A 81 25.03 -20.71 -8.19
CA ASP A 81 26.25 -20.03 -7.71
C ASP A 81 26.93 -19.29 -8.87
N THR A 82 27.10 -19.96 -10.01
CA THR A 82 27.64 -19.33 -11.23
C THR A 82 26.71 -18.24 -11.77
N ALA A 83 25.40 -18.46 -11.75
CA ALA A 83 24.43 -17.48 -12.23
C ALA A 83 24.40 -16.20 -11.38
N SER A 84 24.81 -16.27 -10.11
CA SER A 84 24.91 -15.10 -9.22
C SER A 84 26.01 -14.11 -9.64
N GLU A 85 26.99 -14.54 -10.44
CA GLU A 85 28.06 -13.69 -10.98
C GLU A 85 27.65 -12.94 -12.26
N ALA A 86 26.45 -13.19 -12.78
CA ALA A 86 25.98 -12.59 -14.01
C ALA A 86 25.74 -11.08 -13.87
N SER A 87 26.06 -10.34 -14.93
CA SER A 87 26.01 -8.86 -14.95
C SER A 87 24.69 -8.29 -15.50
N THR A 88 23.68 -9.14 -15.69
CA THR A 88 22.43 -8.77 -16.38
C THR A 88 21.20 -8.95 -15.50
N ASP A 89 20.14 -8.19 -15.80
CA ASP A 89 18.89 -8.20 -15.00
C ASP A 89 18.14 -9.53 -15.05
N TRP A 90 18.36 -10.35 -16.09
CA TRP A 90 17.66 -11.61 -16.32
C TRP A 90 18.63 -12.77 -16.55
N LEU A 91 18.24 -13.93 -16.04
CA LEU A 91 18.99 -15.17 -16.15
C LEU A 91 18.16 -16.20 -16.91
N LEU A 92 18.68 -16.74 -18.01
CA LEU A 92 18.13 -17.89 -18.71
C LEU A 92 18.88 -19.13 -18.26
N ILE A 93 18.27 -19.93 -17.39
CA ILE A 93 18.84 -21.17 -16.88
C ILE A 93 18.44 -22.32 -17.79
N LEU A 94 19.41 -23.07 -18.28
CA LEU A 94 19.21 -24.17 -19.22
C LEU A 94 19.52 -25.53 -18.57
N ASP A 95 18.92 -26.58 -19.14
CA ASP A 95 19.31 -27.97 -18.89
C ASP A 95 20.42 -28.40 -19.86
N GLU A 96 20.84 -29.67 -19.78
CA GLU A 96 21.82 -30.26 -20.70
C GLU A 96 21.33 -30.35 -22.17
N HIS A 97 20.05 -30.12 -22.41
CA HIS A 97 19.42 -30.12 -23.74
C HIS A 97 19.24 -28.70 -24.32
N GLY A 98 19.55 -27.65 -23.55
CA GLY A 98 19.37 -26.27 -23.94
C GLY A 98 17.94 -25.95 -24.39
N LEU A 99 17.81 -25.25 -25.53
CA LEU A 99 16.50 -24.92 -26.12
C LEU A 99 16.01 -25.96 -27.14
N ARG A 100 16.61 -27.16 -27.16
CA ARG A 100 16.22 -28.22 -28.10
C ARG A 100 14.84 -28.76 -27.73
N GLY A 101 13.94 -28.88 -28.71
CA GLY A 101 12.58 -29.39 -28.49
C GLY A 101 11.58 -28.34 -27.97
N VAL A 102 12.05 -27.13 -27.66
CA VAL A 102 11.19 -25.98 -27.33
C VAL A 102 10.67 -25.36 -28.63
N ASP A 103 9.37 -25.06 -28.69
CA ASP A 103 8.73 -24.43 -29.84
C ASP A 103 9.22 -22.98 -30.06
N SER A 104 8.94 -22.39 -31.22
CA SER A 104 9.44 -21.06 -31.59
C SER A 104 8.92 -19.93 -30.71
N GLN A 105 7.69 -20.02 -30.22
CA GLN A 105 7.08 -18.96 -29.41
C GLN A 105 7.64 -18.99 -27.99
N THR A 106 7.77 -20.19 -27.42
CA THR A 106 8.40 -20.36 -26.10
C THR A 106 9.86 -19.94 -26.11
N LYS A 107 10.60 -20.26 -27.19
CA LYS A 107 11.97 -19.76 -27.39
C LYS A 107 12.07 -18.24 -27.41
N ASP A 108 11.15 -17.57 -28.10
CA ASP A 108 11.13 -16.11 -28.14
C ASP A 108 10.93 -15.52 -26.75
N MET A 109 9.98 -16.04 -25.96
CA MET A 109 9.74 -15.60 -24.59
C MET A 109 10.93 -15.84 -23.65
N LEU A 110 11.63 -16.97 -23.78
CA LEU A 110 12.83 -17.28 -22.98
C LEU A 110 14.03 -16.39 -23.34
N LEU A 111 14.21 -16.06 -24.63
CA LEU A 111 15.30 -15.21 -25.13
C LEU A 111 15.00 -13.70 -25.02
N ASN A 112 13.73 -13.34 -24.83
CA ASN A 112 13.23 -11.97 -24.70
C ASN A 112 12.32 -11.83 -23.46
N PRO A 113 12.90 -11.92 -22.25
CA PRO A 113 12.11 -11.95 -21.03
C PRO A 113 11.26 -10.70 -20.82
N LYS A 114 10.03 -10.94 -20.36
CA LYS A 114 9.06 -9.95 -19.90
C LYS A 114 9.27 -9.64 -18.42
N ALA A 115 8.91 -8.43 -18.00
CA ALA A 115 9.10 -7.93 -16.64
C ALA A 115 8.15 -8.60 -15.61
N VAL A 116 8.44 -9.86 -15.29
CA VAL A 116 7.71 -10.69 -14.32
C VAL A 116 8.60 -10.96 -13.10
N SER A 117 8.09 -10.78 -11.88
CA SER A 117 8.86 -10.95 -10.64
C SER A 117 9.13 -12.41 -10.23
N LEU A 118 8.70 -13.38 -11.04
CA LEU A 118 8.82 -14.82 -10.79
C LEU A 118 9.67 -15.53 -11.85
N PRO A 119 10.25 -16.69 -11.54
CA PRO A 119 10.79 -17.59 -12.56
C PRO A 119 9.67 -18.12 -13.45
N TYR A 120 9.91 -18.23 -14.75
CA TYR A 120 8.96 -18.83 -15.68
C TYR A 120 9.63 -19.66 -16.79
N GLY A 121 8.96 -20.73 -17.21
CA GLY A 121 9.49 -21.71 -18.17
C GLY A 121 8.40 -22.67 -18.67
N PRO A 122 8.71 -23.59 -19.59
CA PRO A 122 7.74 -24.55 -20.13
C PRO A 122 7.51 -25.78 -19.25
N ASN A 123 8.32 -25.98 -18.21
CA ASN A 123 8.25 -27.16 -17.36
C ASN A 123 8.19 -26.74 -15.89
N GLY A 124 7.22 -27.27 -15.14
CA GLY A 124 7.09 -27.03 -13.70
C GLY A 124 6.11 -27.99 -13.06
N GLN A 125 6.13 -28.04 -11.73
CA GLN A 125 5.24 -28.88 -10.94
C GLN A 125 4.38 -28.03 -10.01
N ALA A 126 3.13 -28.43 -9.81
CA ALA A 126 2.21 -27.81 -8.87
C ALA A 126 1.68 -28.84 -7.87
N TYR A 127 1.39 -28.39 -6.65
CA TYR A 127 0.74 -29.21 -5.64
C TYR A 127 -0.71 -29.50 -6.04
N ARG A 128 -1.05 -30.77 -6.24
CA ARG A 128 -2.42 -31.26 -6.42
C ARG A 128 -2.70 -32.35 -5.39
N ALA A 129 -3.64 -32.12 -4.48
CA ALA A 129 -4.00 -33.06 -3.40
C ALA A 129 -2.78 -33.56 -2.59
N ASN A 130 -1.90 -32.64 -2.19
CA ASN A 130 -0.63 -32.89 -1.48
C ASN A 130 0.41 -33.73 -2.23
N ASN A 131 0.21 -34.00 -3.52
CA ASN A 131 1.21 -34.60 -4.39
C ASN A 131 1.65 -33.61 -5.46
N LEU A 132 2.94 -33.62 -5.80
CA LEU A 132 3.44 -32.84 -6.91
C LEU A 132 3.04 -33.49 -8.24
N SER A 133 2.54 -32.68 -9.16
CA SER A 133 2.15 -33.11 -10.50
C SER A 133 2.62 -32.13 -11.54
N CYS A 134 2.95 -32.64 -12.74
CA CYS A 134 3.38 -31.81 -13.85
C CYS A 134 2.25 -30.89 -14.29
N VAL A 135 2.58 -29.62 -14.54
CA VAL A 135 1.62 -28.66 -15.06
C VAL A 135 1.49 -28.86 -16.57
N GLU A 136 0.31 -29.23 -17.05
CA GLU A 136 0.01 -29.38 -18.48
C GLU A 136 -0.49 -28.05 -19.06
N THR A 137 0.15 -27.56 -20.13
CA THR A 137 -0.30 -26.33 -20.82
C THR A 137 -0.17 -26.44 -22.33
N PRO A 138 -1.23 -26.10 -23.07
CA PRO A 138 -1.07 -25.78 -24.48
C PRO A 138 -0.72 -24.30 -24.67
N TRP A 139 -1.45 -23.33 -24.09
CA TRP A 139 -1.28 -21.90 -24.44
C TRP A 139 -1.72 -20.86 -23.37
N SER A 140 -1.79 -21.23 -22.08
CA SER A 140 -2.05 -20.29 -20.96
C SER A 140 -0.98 -20.40 -19.88
N LEU A 141 -0.59 -19.28 -19.26
CA LEU A 141 0.26 -19.27 -18.08
C LEU A 141 -0.44 -19.96 -16.92
N GLN A 142 0.29 -20.76 -16.15
CA GLN A 142 -0.22 -21.48 -14.99
C GLN A 142 0.75 -21.35 -13.82
N PRO A 143 0.25 -21.16 -12.58
CA PRO A 143 1.08 -21.16 -11.40
C PRO A 143 1.68 -22.55 -11.13
N ALA A 144 2.91 -22.57 -10.65
CA ALA A 144 3.62 -23.77 -10.23
C ALA A 144 4.29 -23.56 -8.86
N ALA A 145 4.42 -24.65 -8.11
CA ALA A 145 5.19 -24.69 -6.87
C ALA A 145 6.67 -24.42 -7.14
N PHE A 146 7.18 -24.90 -8.28
CA PHE A 146 8.50 -24.57 -8.81
C PHE A 146 8.55 -24.85 -10.32
N VAL A 147 9.47 -24.17 -11.00
CA VAL A 147 9.76 -24.32 -12.44
C VAL A 147 11.13 -25.00 -12.58
N VAL A 148 11.32 -25.78 -13.64
CA VAL A 148 12.59 -26.44 -13.96
C VAL A 148 13.13 -25.96 -15.32
N PRO A 149 14.46 -26.05 -15.56
CA PRO A 149 15.04 -25.58 -16.81
C PRO A 149 14.44 -26.28 -18.05
N PRO A 150 14.38 -25.62 -19.22
CA PRO A 150 14.83 -24.24 -19.46
C PRO A 150 13.87 -23.21 -18.87
N MET A 151 14.37 -22.28 -18.06
CA MET A 151 13.56 -21.25 -17.40
C MET A 151 14.27 -19.91 -17.43
N VAL A 152 13.52 -18.82 -17.31
CA VAL A 152 14.06 -17.48 -17.16
C VAL A 152 13.59 -16.87 -15.83
N LEU A 153 14.46 -16.12 -15.16
CA LEU A 153 14.17 -15.48 -13.89
C LEU A 153 14.89 -14.14 -13.73
N PRO A 154 14.35 -13.21 -12.92
CA PRO A 154 15.07 -12.02 -12.49
C PRO A 154 16.31 -12.37 -11.66
N ALA A 155 17.44 -11.71 -11.90
CA ALA A 155 18.66 -11.92 -11.12
C ALA A 155 18.49 -11.61 -9.62
N THR A 156 17.56 -10.70 -9.27
CA THR A 156 17.25 -10.32 -7.89
C THR A 156 16.73 -11.47 -7.02
N ILE A 157 16.15 -12.51 -7.62
CA ILE A 157 15.68 -13.69 -6.89
C ILE A 157 16.84 -14.42 -6.20
N LEU A 158 18.03 -14.40 -6.79
CA LEU A 158 19.23 -15.02 -6.21
C LEU A 158 19.77 -14.28 -4.99
N PHE A 159 19.20 -13.13 -4.60
CA PHE A 159 19.63 -12.35 -3.44
C PHE A 159 18.50 -12.09 -2.43
N SER A 160 17.31 -12.61 -2.70
CA SER A 160 16.15 -12.45 -1.81
C SER A 160 16.30 -13.31 -0.55
N GLY A 161 16.25 -12.69 0.64
CA GLY A 161 16.22 -13.39 1.94
C GLY A 161 17.56 -13.65 2.63
N SER A 162 18.66 -13.03 2.18
CA SER A 162 19.95 -13.04 2.90
C SER A 162 20.10 -11.78 3.77
N GLU A 163 20.37 -11.92 5.07
CA GLU A 163 20.75 -10.79 5.95
C GLU A 163 22.08 -10.15 5.53
N ASP A 164 22.89 -10.87 4.76
CA ASP A 164 24.15 -10.41 4.18
C ASP A 164 23.97 -10.16 2.67
N SER A 165 23.95 -8.90 2.25
CA SER A 165 23.76 -8.47 0.85
C SER A 165 24.85 -8.93 -0.13
N ASN A 166 25.87 -9.66 0.36
CA ASN A 166 27.02 -10.14 -0.41
C ASN A 166 27.12 -11.67 -0.51
N ARG A 167 26.14 -12.45 -0.03
CA ARG A 167 26.15 -13.92 -0.13
C ARG A 167 24.85 -14.46 -0.71
N ALA A 168 24.93 -15.14 -1.86
CA ALA A 168 23.79 -15.81 -2.48
C ALA A 168 23.29 -16.97 -1.59
N PRO A 169 21.97 -17.22 -1.50
CA PRO A 169 21.42 -18.38 -0.82
C PRO A 169 21.88 -19.68 -1.50
N THR A 170 22.26 -20.68 -0.70
CA THR A 170 22.73 -21.97 -1.21
C THR A 170 21.54 -22.89 -1.53
N PHE A 171 20.93 -22.72 -2.69
CA PHE A 171 19.88 -23.64 -3.16
C PHE A 171 20.49 -24.95 -3.69
N ARG A 172 19.96 -26.10 -3.28
CA ARG A 172 20.42 -27.42 -3.74
C ARG A 172 19.47 -28.10 -4.72
N THR A 173 18.20 -27.70 -4.73
CA THR A 173 17.16 -28.20 -5.65
C THR A 173 16.29 -27.07 -6.18
N TRP A 174 15.61 -27.29 -7.31
CA TRP A 174 14.64 -26.32 -7.86
C TRP A 174 13.40 -26.17 -6.97
N GLU A 175 13.01 -27.24 -6.27
CA GLU A 175 11.91 -27.23 -5.30
C GLU A 175 12.22 -26.34 -4.10
N GLU A 176 13.44 -26.40 -3.54
CA GLU A 176 13.87 -25.54 -2.43
C GLU A 176 13.83 -24.06 -2.84
N MET A 177 14.25 -23.76 -4.07
CA MET A 177 14.19 -22.41 -4.62
C MET A 177 12.73 -21.93 -4.77
N GLY A 178 11.86 -22.75 -5.36
CA GLY A 178 10.43 -22.44 -5.49
C GLY A 178 9.73 -22.28 -4.14
N TYR A 179 10.06 -23.12 -3.16
CA TYR A 179 9.54 -23.02 -1.79
C TYR A 179 9.95 -21.71 -1.10
N ARG A 180 11.21 -21.28 -1.22
CA ARG A 180 11.61 -19.97 -0.65
C ARG A 180 10.93 -18.80 -1.34
N ILE A 181 10.80 -18.86 -2.67
CA ILE A 181 10.10 -17.84 -3.44
C ILE A 181 8.64 -17.76 -3.01
N SER A 182 7.97 -18.90 -2.86
CA SER A 182 6.56 -18.95 -2.45
C SER A 182 6.31 -18.39 -1.05
N HIS A 183 7.21 -18.64 -0.09
CA HIS A 183 7.06 -18.17 1.31
C HIS A 183 7.34 -16.67 1.50
N SER A 184 7.92 -16.02 0.50
CA SER A 184 8.04 -14.56 0.46
C SER A 184 6.81 -13.87 -0.14
N GLN A 185 5.78 -14.64 -0.52
CA GLN A 185 4.60 -14.17 -1.23
C GLN A 185 3.30 -14.69 -0.57
N LEU A 186 2.20 -13.96 -0.77
CA LEU A 186 0.89 -14.31 -0.18
C LEU A 186 0.19 -15.46 -0.92
N ASP A 187 0.53 -15.72 -2.18
CA ASP A 187 -0.12 -16.70 -3.07
C ASP A 187 0.55 -18.08 -3.07
N LEU A 188 1.67 -18.23 -2.35
CA LEU A 188 2.49 -19.44 -2.28
C LEU A 188 2.95 -19.95 -3.67
N VAL A 189 3.08 -19.06 -4.66
CA VAL A 189 3.55 -19.43 -6.01
C VAL A 189 5.07 -19.32 -6.10
N GLY A 190 5.72 -20.41 -6.53
CA GLY A 190 7.18 -20.46 -6.71
C GLY A 190 7.66 -20.20 -8.14
N GLY A 191 6.76 -20.22 -9.13
CA GLY A 191 7.03 -19.83 -10.52
C GLY A 191 5.86 -20.04 -11.47
N LEU A 192 6.02 -19.70 -12.74
CA LEU A 192 4.97 -19.78 -13.77
C LEU A 192 5.35 -20.73 -14.91
N VAL A 193 4.40 -21.54 -15.36
CA VAL A 193 4.57 -22.47 -16.50
C VAL A 193 3.86 -21.92 -17.73
N PHE A 194 4.52 -21.92 -18.89
CA PHE A 194 3.96 -21.44 -20.17
C PHE A 194 4.54 -22.19 -21.38
N GLY A 195 3.76 -22.31 -22.47
CA GLY A 195 4.19 -23.03 -23.68
C GLY A 195 3.87 -24.51 -23.63
N SER A 196 4.37 -25.30 -24.61
CA SER A 196 4.06 -26.73 -24.67
C SER A 196 5.03 -27.56 -23.81
N ALA A 197 4.54 -28.13 -22.72
CA ALA A 197 5.32 -29.01 -21.86
C ALA A 197 5.74 -30.30 -22.59
N GLN A 198 6.99 -30.75 -22.44
CA GLN A 198 7.38 -32.13 -22.73
C GLN A 198 7.29 -32.91 -21.43
N SER A 199 6.32 -33.83 -21.32
CA SER A 199 6.03 -34.61 -20.10
C SER A 199 7.26 -35.25 -19.45
N ASP A 200 8.23 -35.66 -20.27
CA ASP A 200 9.44 -36.35 -19.83
C ASP A 200 10.47 -35.43 -19.15
N ARG A 201 10.31 -34.11 -19.22
CA ARG A 201 11.25 -33.11 -18.65
C ARG A 201 10.80 -32.48 -17.35
N CYS A 202 9.61 -32.82 -16.86
CA CYS A 202 9.07 -32.20 -15.66
C CYS A 202 9.59 -32.85 -14.36
N PHE A 203 10.21 -34.04 -14.41
CA PHE A 203 10.70 -34.75 -13.22
C PHE A 203 12.21 -34.57 -13.00
N SER A 204 12.60 -34.23 -11.78
CA SER A 204 14.01 -34.20 -11.35
C SER A 204 14.41 -35.55 -10.72
N PRO A 205 15.57 -36.15 -11.06
CA PRO A 205 16.05 -37.35 -10.38
C PRO A 205 16.78 -37.03 -9.06
N GLY A 206 16.18 -37.44 -7.93
CA GLY A 206 16.77 -37.51 -6.56
C GLY A 206 16.64 -36.21 -5.73
N ASP A 207 16.30 -36.18 -4.44
CA ASP A 207 16.11 -37.19 -3.38
C ASP A 207 14.76 -36.94 -2.67
N GLN A 208 14.05 -38.01 -2.30
CA GLN A 208 12.89 -37.92 -1.41
C GLN A 208 13.34 -37.48 -0.01
N LEU A 209 12.62 -36.57 0.68
CA LEU A 209 12.29 -36.65 2.12
C LEU A 209 11.49 -35.46 2.69
N VAL A 210 10.48 -35.84 3.51
CA VAL A 210 9.82 -35.21 4.68
C VAL A 210 9.08 -33.86 4.53
N VAL A 211 7.75 -33.97 4.57
CA VAL A 211 6.81 -32.88 4.91
C VAL A 211 6.87 -32.62 6.42
N LEU A 212 7.22 -31.39 6.81
CA LEU A 212 6.98 -30.87 8.16
C LEU A 212 5.59 -30.19 8.19
N PRO A 213 4.79 -30.39 9.24
CA PRO A 213 3.48 -29.74 9.36
C PRO A 213 3.60 -28.28 9.81
N ASP A 214 2.74 -27.43 9.24
CA ASP A 214 2.60 -26.01 9.59
C ASP A 214 2.12 -25.81 11.04
N PRO A 215 2.55 -24.72 11.72
CA PRO A 215 2.01 -24.34 13.01
C PRO A 215 0.61 -23.73 12.84
N VAL A 216 -0.38 -24.37 13.45
CA VAL A 216 -1.74 -23.85 13.60
C VAL A 216 -1.71 -22.63 14.54
N VAL A 217 -1.97 -21.45 13.99
CA VAL A 217 -2.29 -20.25 14.77
C VAL A 217 -3.78 -20.35 15.17
N LYS A 218 -4.04 -20.40 16.47
CA LYS A 218 -5.40 -20.29 17.01
C LYS A 218 -5.75 -18.82 17.19
N GLU A 219 -6.79 -18.36 16.50
CA GLU A 219 -7.46 -17.11 16.80
C GLU A 219 -8.33 -17.31 18.05
N ASP A 220 -7.99 -16.61 19.13
CA ASP A 220 -8.84 -16.52 20.32
C ASP A 220 -9.99 -15.56 20.05
N GLN A 221 -11.19 -16.12 19.84
CA GLN A 221 -12.44 -15.36 19.85
C GLN A 221 -12.77 -14.93 21.29
N VAL A 222 -12.51 -13.67 21.61
CA VAL A 222 -12.96 -13.06 22.87
C VAL A 222 -14.39 -12.55 22.71
N GLN A 223 -15.34 -13.28 23.29
CA GLN A 223 -16.74 -12.86 23.42
C GLN A 223 -16.85 -11.53 24.18
N ALA A 224 -17.50 -10.55 23.57
CA ALA A 224 -17.88 -9.28 24.19
C ALA A 224 -18.96 -9.49 25.26
N SER A 225 -18.53 -9.64 26.52
CA SER A 225 -19.40 -9.45 27.69
C SER A 225 -19.22 -8.04 28.24
N GLY A 226 -20.34 -7.40 28.58
CA GLY A 226 -20.45 -5.95 28.74
C GLY A 226 -19.83 -5.43 30.02
N ASN A 227 -18.69 -4.77 29.89
CA ASN A 227 -18.14 -3.90 30.92
C ASN A 227 -18.08 -2.48 30.34
N PRO A 228 -18.69 -1.46 30.96
CA PRO A 228 -18.64 -0.09 30.45
C PRO A 228 -17.18 0.39 30.41
N GLY A 229 -16.77 0.95 29.27
CA GLY A 229 -15.41 1.45 29.07
C GLY A 229 -15.00 2.48 30.13
N ARG A 230 -13.74 2.42 30.57
CA ARG A 230 -13.18 3.30 31.60
C ARG A 230 -12.09 4.21 31.01
N PHE A 231 -12.24 5.52 31.19
CA PHE A 231 -11.32 6.54 30.69
C PHE A 231 -10.71 7.30 31.86
N LEU A 232 -9.38 7.32 31.92
CA LEU A 232 -8.63 8.22 32.81
C LEU A 232 -8.11 9.39 31.97
N VAL A 233 -8.47 10.62 32.34
CA VAL A 233 -8.08 11.82 31.60
C VAL A 233 -7.29 12.74 32.53
N ILE A 234 -6.06 13.03 32.16
CA ILE A 234 -5.13 13.85 32.93
C ILE A 234 -4.92 15.15 32.17
N LEU A 235 -5.38 16.26 32.76
CA LEU A 235 -5.32 17.59 32.18
C LEU A 235 -4.44 18.49 33.04
N HIS A 236 -3.88 19.55 32.44
CA HIS A 236 -2.99 20.43 33.19
C HIS A 236 -3.76 21.43 34.05
N ALA A 237 -4.78 22.09 33.49
CA ALA A 237 -5.56 23.12 34.18
C ALA A 237 -7.07 23.04 33.89
N ILE A 238 -7.86 23.83 34.62
CA ILE A 238 -9.32 23.91 34.44
C ILE A 238 -9.72 24.41 33.04
N ASN A 239 -8.91 25.24 32.40
CA ASN A 239 -9.17 25.72 31.04
C ASN A 239 -9.09 24.57 30.02
N ASP A 240 -8.15 23.63 30.22
CA ASP A 240 -8.04 22.44 29.37
C ASP A 240 -9.29 21.56 29.54
N LEU A 241 -9.82 21.45 30.77
CA LEU A 241 -11.08 20.77 31.03
C LEU A 241 -12.25 21.43 30.31
N GLN A 242 -12.31 22.76 30.25
CA GLN A 242 -13.31 23.48 29.47
C GLN A 242 -13.20 23.17 27.99
N SER A 243 -12.00 23.25 27.41
CA SER A 243 -11.77 22.93 25.99
C SER A 243 -12.11 21.49 25.63
N PHE A 244 -11.85 20.53 26.52
CA PHE A 244 -12.07 19.11 26.26
C PHE A 244 -13.42 18.58 26.76
N SER A 245 -14.22 19.41 27.45
CA SER A 245 -15.48 19.01 28.11
C SER A 245 -16.49 18.36 27.16
N VAL A 246 -16.57 18.81 25.90
CA VAL A 246 -17.48 18.25 24.88
C VAL A 246 -17.21 16.77 24.65
N VAL A 247 -15.93 16.37 24.62
CA VAL A 247 -15.53 14.96 24.46
C VAL A 247 -15.94 14.16 25.69
N LEU A 248 -15.63 14.67 26.89
CA LEU A 248 -15.91 13.98 28.16
C LEU A 248 -17.41 13.76 28.37
N CYS A 249 -18.24 14.77 28.08
CA CYS A 249 -19.69 14.66 28.17
C CYS A 249 -20.22 13.59 27.21
N ARG A 250 -19.72 13.52 25.98
CA ARG A 250 -20.11 12.45 25.04
C ARG A 250 -19.69 11.06 25.50
N LEU A 251 -18.53 10.92 26.13
CA LEU A 251 -18.11 9.64 26.71
C LEU A 251 -19.08 9.19 27.82
N GLN A 252 -19.50 10.11 28.70
CA GLN A 252 -20.50 9.84 29.73
C GLN A 252 -21.88 9.51 29.13
N GLU A 253 -22.33 10.22 28.08
CA GLU A 253 -23.57 9.92 27.35
C GLU A 253 -23.57 8.49 26.78
N LYS A 254 -22.41 8.00 26.34
CA LYS A 254 -22.21 6.60 25.91
C LYS A 254 -22.10 5.60 27.06
N SER A 255 -22.40 6.01 28.29
CA SER A 255 -22.31 5.21 29.51
C SER A 255 -20.89 4.72 29.84
N TYR A 256 -19.85 5.42 29.36
CA TYR A 256 -18.47 5.19 29.78
C TYR A 256 -18.19 5.88 31.12
N THR A 257 -17.36 5.24 31.94
CA THR A 257 -16.90 5.82 33.20
C THR A 257 -15.69 6.70 32.94
N VAL A 258 -15.78 7.98 33.26
CA VAL A 258 -14.70 8.96 33.05
C VAL A 258 -14.19 9.44 34.42
N LYS A 259 -12.87 9.34 34.64
CA LYS A 259 -12.18 9.93 35.79
C LYS A 259 -11.24 11.01 35.29
N VAL A 260 -11.44 12.26 35.73
CA VAL A 260 -10.62 13.41 35.36
C VAL A 260 -9.67 13.74 36.50
N ILE A 261 -8.42 14.04 36.16
CA ILE A 261 -7.39 14.50 37.09
C ILE A 261 -6.79 15.80 36.55
N LEU A 262 -6.76 16.85 37.37
CA LEU A 262 -6.10 18.12 37.07
C LEU A 262 -4.74 18.19 37.76
N ARG A 263 -3.71 18.65 37.04
CA ARG A 263 -2.37 18.81 37.62
C ARG A 263 -2.24 20.09 38.46
N GLN A 264 -2.86 21.18 38.04
CA GLN A 264 -2.85 22.44 38.77
C GLN A 264 -4.11 22.55 39.62
N ALA A 265 -3.93 22.54 40.95
CA ALA A 265 -5.02 22.71 41.89
C ALA A 265 -5.69 24.09 41.71
N PHE A 266 -7.00 24.07 41.42
CA PHE A 266 -7.84 25.26 41.50
C PHE A 266 -8.54 25.26 42.86
N TYR A 267 -8.27 26.27 43.69
CA TYR A 267 -9.03 26.52 44.91
C TYR A 267 -10.10 27.56 44.58
N PRO A 268 -11.38 27.18 44.43
CA PRO A 268 -12.45 28.15 44.24
C PRO A 268 -12.53 29.04 45.47
N SER A 269 -12.25 30.33 45.30
CA SER A 269 -12.60 31.35 46.28
C SER A 269 -14.13 31.50 46.29
N ASP A 270 -14.76 31.00 47.36
CA ASP A 270 -16.18 31.12 47.73
C ASP A 270 -17.25 30.87 46.65
N GLY A 271 -17.88 29.70 46.74
CA GLY A 271 -19.35 29.62 46.76
C GLY A 271 -20.15 29.71 45.44
N GLN A 272 -19.54 29.66 44.26
CA GLN A 272 -20.30 29.47 43.01
C GLN A 272 -19.66 28.45 42.06
N THR A 273 -19.98 27.17 42.26
CA THR A 273 -19.91 26.17 41.18
C THR A 273 -21.17 26.31 40.31
N GLN A 274 -21.22 27.33 39.46
CA GLN A 274 -22.13 27.28 38.31
C GLN A 274 -21.59 26.21 37.34
N SER A 275 -22.45 25.31 36.88
CA SER A 275 -22.10 24.30 35.88
C SER A 275 -21.76 24.99 34.56
N VAL A 276 -20.48 25.29 34.35
CA VAL A 276 -19.94 25.84 33.08
C VAL A 276 -19.96 24.78 31.97
N PHE A 277 -20.12 23.50 32.34
CA PHE A 277 -20.08 22.36 31.42
C PHE A 277 -21.47 21.89 31.03
N ALA A 278 -21.58 21.23 29.87
CA ALA A 278 -22.82 20.63 29.38
C ALA A 278 -23.27 19.39 30.17
N CYS A 279 -22.42 18.87 31.06
CA CYS A 279 -22.67 17.69 31.90
C CYS A 279 -21.92 17.80 33.25
N ASP A 280 -22.23 16.91 34.19
CA ASP A 280 -21.58 16.87 35.50
C ASP A 280 -20.21 16.17 35.43
N LEU A 281 -19.14 16.98 35.42
CA LEU A 281 -17.75 16.52 35.40
C LEU A 281 -17.10 16.67 36.79
N ALA A 282 -16.81 15.54 37.42
CA ALA A 282 -15.99 15.50 38.63
C ALA A 282 -14.51 15.38 38.27
N TYR A 283 -13.64 16.06 39.02
CA TYR A 283 -12.19 16.01 38.85
C TYR A 283 -11.45 15.96 40.19
N ASP A 284 -10.36 15.21 40.22
CA ASP A 284 -9.40 15.17 41.33
C ASP A 284 -8.18 16.07 41.02
N ASN A 285 -7.44 16.51 42.03
CA ASN A 285 -6.19 17.25 41.82
C ASN A 285 -4.98 16.35 42.11
N LEU A 286 -3.93 16.43 41.27
CA LEU A 286 -2.63 15.81 41.56
C LEU A 286 -1.81 16.69 42.52
N PRO A 287 -1.07 16.08 43.46
CA PRO A 287 -0.19 16.76 44.38
C PRO A 287 1.01 17.37 43.66
N VAL A 288 1.63 18.37 44.30
CA VAL A 288 2.70 19.18 43.69
C VAL A 288 4.06 18.44 43.67
N SER A 289 4.25 17.40 44.49
CA SER A 289 5.54 16.69 44.60
C SER A 289 5.63 15.44 43.71
N SER A 290 6.77 15.24 43.05
CA SER A 290 6.97 14.18 42.05
C SER A 290 6.90 12.75 42.60
N SER A 291 7.31 12.53 43.86
CA SER A 291 7.22 11.22 44.53
C SER A 291 5.78 10.84 44.87
N GLU A 292 4.96 11.82 45.27
CA GLU A 292 3.54 11.60 45.58
C GLU A 292 2.72 11.39 44.30
N VAL A 293 3.06 12.09 43.21
CA VAL A 293 2.44 11.91 41.90
C VAL A 293 2.54 10.46 41.42
N SER A 294 3.72 9.86 41.50
CA SER A 294 3.92 8.47 41.03
C SER A 294 3.10 7.47 41.86
N ALA A 295 3.06 7.64 43.19
CA ALA A 295 2.29 6.78 44.08
C ALA A 295 0.77 6.88 43.84
N GLN A 296 0.23 8.10 43.70
CA GLN A 296 -1.19 8.31 43.48
C GLN A 296 -1.65 7.87 42.08
N LEU A 297 -0.81 8.05 41.05
CA LEU A 297 -1.09 7.51 39.71
C LEU A 297 -1.11 6.00 39.72
N SER A 298 -0.13 5.38 40.39
CA SER A 298 -0.10 3.93 40.59
C SER A 298 -1.40 3.46 41.25
N GLU A 299 -1.75 3.99 42.42
CA GLU A 299 -3.00 3.66 43.12
C GLU A 299 -4.25 3.85 42.25
N THR A 300 -4.32 4.95 41.49
CA THR A 300 -5.44 5.22 40.60
C THR A 300 -5.51 4.20 39.46
N LEU A 301 -4.40 3.86 38.82
CA LEU A 301 -4.36 2.88 37.74
C LEU A 301 -4.78 1.49 38.24
N PHE A 302 -4.34 1.08 39.44
CA PHE A 302 -4.74 -0.20 40.06
C PHE A 302 -6.22 -0.25 40.43
N SER A 303 -6.71 0.80 41.09
CA SER A 303 -8.09 0.83 41.59
C SER A 303 -9.11 1.03 40.47
N PHE A 304 -8.80 1.91 39.51
CA PHE A 304 -9.72 2.29 38.45
C PHE A 304 -9.63 1.34 37.23
N GLN A 305 -8.46 0.78 36.94
CA GLN A 305 -8.18 -0.06 35.78
C GLN A 305 -8.75 0.52 34.46
N PRO A 306 -8.25 1.70 34.02
CA PRO A 306 -8.74 2.32 32.80
C PRO A 306 -8.49 1.44 31.57
N ASN A 307 -9.34 1.56 30.55
CA ASN A 307 -9.07 1.03 29.22
C ASN A 307 -8.24 1.99 28.37
N VAL A 308 -8.43 3.29 28.61
CA VAL A 308 -7.80 4.38 27.86
C VAL A 308 -7.32 5.43 28.85
N VAL A 309 -6.10 5.91 28.66
CA VAL A 309 -5.52 7.02 29.41
C VAL A 309 -5.23 8.14 28.41
N ILE A 310 -5.81 9.32 28.62
CA ILE A 310 -5.53 10.52 27.82
C ILE A 310 -4.70 11.47 28.67
N ASP A 311 -3.50 11.79 28.22
CA ASP A 311 -2.55 12.69 28.88
C ASP A 311 -2.30 13.90 28.00
N THR A 312 -2.59 15.09 28.52
CA THR A 312 -2.35 16.37 27.83
C THR A 312 -1.20 17.16 28.43
N SER A 313 -0.41 16.55 29.32
CA SER A 313 0.70 17.22 29.97
C SER A 313 1.96 17.20 29.09
N ASP A 314 2.61 18.35 28.95
CA ASP A 314 3.96 18.42 28.36
C ASP A 314 5.04 18.03 29.39
N ASP A 315 4.66 17.30 30.45
CA ASP A 315 5.52 17.00 31.58
C ASP A 315 6.21 15.65 31.38
N ALA A 316 7.45 15.71 30.90
CA ALA A 316 8.27 14.52 30.70
C ALA A 316 8.41 13.64 31.95
N ALA A 317 8.32 14.20 33.17
CA ALA A 317 8.36 13.40 34.39
C ALA A 317 7.08 12.59 34.57
N LEU A 318 5.91 13.19 34.26
CA LEU A 318 4.62 12.50 34.32
C LEU A 318 4.52 11.41 33.26
N THR A 319 4.86 11.74 32.02
CA THR A 319 4.88 10.78 30.90
C THR A 319 5.80 9.61 31.20
N ASN A 320 6.99 9.87 31.76
CA ASN A 320 7.91 8.80 32.15
C ASN A 320 7.41 7.99 33.35
N ALA A 321 6.76 8.61 34.33
CA ALA A 321 6.15 7.90 35.46
C ALA A 321 5.03 6.97 35.00
N LEU A 322 4.12 7.44 34.13
CA LEU A 322 3.08 6.62 33.51
C LEU A 322 3.70 5.43 32.76
N ARG A 323 4.72 5.69 31.94
CA ARG A 323 5.42 4.64 31.19
C ARG A 323 6.03 3.58 32.12
N VAL A 324 6.74 4.00 33.18
CA VAL A 324 7.37 3.08 34.15
C VAL A 324 6.34 2.25 34.88
N ILE A 325 5.21 2.83 35.31
CA ILE A 325 4.14 2.11 36.02
C ILE A 325 3.49 1.08 35.10
N LEU A 326 3.22 1.45 33.84
CA LEU A 326 2.56 0.58 32.85
C LEU A 326 3.47 -0.53 32.30
N GLU A 327 4.78 -0.29 32.18
CA GLU A 327 5.77 -1.30 31.79
C GLU A 327 6.17 -2.22 32.95
N GLY A 328 6.15 -1.72 34.18
CA GLY A 328 6.71 -2.39 35.35
C GLY A 328 5.77 -3.37 36.05
N ASP A 329 4.46 -3.27 35.86
CA ASP A 329 3.49 -4.04 36.63
C ASP A 329 2.64 -5.01 35.79
N LEU A 330 2.85 -6.30 36.02
CA LEU A 330 2.24 -7.40 35.27
C LEU A 330 0.74 -7.61 35.62
N GLU A 331 0.26 -7.03 36.72
CA GLU A 331 -1.15 -7.15 37.12
C GLU A 331 -2.07 -6.12 36.45
N LEU A 332 -1.51 -5.06 35.86
CA LEU A 332 -2.27 -4.05 35.14
C LEU A 332 -2.64 -4.55 33.73
N ARG A 333 -3.92 -4.42 33.38
CA ARG A 333 -4.32 -4.45 31.96
C ARG A 333 -3.70 -3.24 31.28
N GLN A 334 -2.86 -3.44 30.27
CA GLN A 334 -2.23 -2.32 29.56
C GLN A 334 -3.30 -1.45 28.88
N PRO A 335 -3.52 -0.21 29.34
CA PRO A 335 -4.46 0.71 28.71
C PRO A 335 -3.83 1.31 27.45
N THR A 336 -4.67 1.77 26.53
CA THR A 336 -4.19 2.61 25.43
C THR A 336 -3.89 4.00 25.95
N VAL A 337 -2.63 4.40 25.90
CA VAL A 337 -2.18 5.74 26.30
C VAL A 337 -2.18 6.66 25.07
N ILE A 338 -2.87 7.79 25.16
CA ILE A 338 -2.99 8.79 24.11
C ILE A 338 -2.42 10.09 24.65
N HIS A 339 -1.36 10.58 24.02
CA HIS A 339 -0.78 11.87 24.33
C HIS A 339 -1.40 12.91 23.41
N LEU A 340 -2.15 13.86 23.97
CA LEU A 340 -2.88 14.87 23.19
C LEU A 340 -2.32 16.26 23.48
N PRO A 341 -1.72 16.96 22.50
CA PRO A 341 -1.21 18.31 22.69
C PRO A 341 -2.31 19.28 23.15
N LYS A 342 -1.97 20.20 24.06
CA LYS A 342 -2.93 21.19 24.59
C LYS A 342 -3.57 22.04 23.50
N ASP A 343 -2.79 22.40 22.49
CA ASP A 343 -3.22 23.22 21.36
C ASP A 343 -4.29 22.51 20.49
N ASP A 344 -4.43 21.18 20.62
CA ASP A 344 -5.41 20.37 19.88
C ASP A 344 -6.75 20.20 20.63
N LEU A 345 -6.79 20.48 21.95
CA LEU A 345 -7.98 20.27 22.78
C LEU A 345 -9.23 20.99 22.27
N PRO A 346 -9.18 22.27 21.83
CA PRO A 346 -10.35 22.96 21.31
C PRO A 346 -10.92 22.33 20.03
N TYR A 347 -10.13 21.50 19.33
CA TYR A 347 -10.47 20.92 18.02
C TYR A 347 -10.73 19.41 18.09
N SER A 348 -10.99 18.89 19.29
CA SER A 348 -11.09 17.46 19.59
C SER A 348 -12.53 16.92 19.67
N ASP A 349 -13.55 17.72 19.35
CA ASP A 349 -14.97 17.36 19.47
C ASP A 349 -15.34 16.05 18.75
N TRP A 350 -14.69 15.77 17.62
CA TRP A 350 -14.85 14.54 16.84
C TRP A 350 -14.44 13.27 17.60
N MET A 351 -13.49 13.36 18.54
CA MET A 351 -12.99 12.21 19.29
C MET A 351 -14.10 11.59 20.17
N GLY A 352 -15.04 12.39 20.66
CA GLY A 352 -16.20 11.89 21.42
C GLY A 352 -17.16 11.03 20.60
N ALA A 353 -17.06 11.05 19.26
CA ALA A 353 -17.85 10.18 18.38
C ALA A 353 -17.31 8.74 18.34
N LEU A 354 -16.06 8.50 18.74
CA LEU A 354 -15.42 7.19 18.64
C LEU A 354 -15.99 6.15 19.61
N SER A 355 -15.96 4.88 19.22
CA SER A 355 -16.29 3.72 20.06
C SER A 355 -15.10 3.29 20.94
N LEU A 356 -15.35 2.51 21.99
CA LEU A 356 -14.28 2.05 22.88
C LEU A 356 -13.19 1.24 22.15
N GLN A 357 -13.54 0.45 21.13
CA GLN A 357 -12.54 -0.30 20.36
C GLN A 357 -11.67 0.63 19.51
N GLU A 358 -12.29 1.63 18.87
CA GLU A 358 -11.56 2.66 18.12
C GLU A 358 -10.57 3.43 19.00
N TRP A 359 -10.98 3.78 20.23
CA TRP A 359 -10.08 4.38 21.21
C TRP A 359 -8.92 3.46 21.60
N LYS A 360 -9.17 2.16 21.77
CA LYS A 360 -8.12 1.19 22.09
C LYS A 360 -7.11 1.03 20.96
N HIS A 361 -7.56 1.12 19.72
CA HIS A 361 -6.72 1.02 18.53
C HIS A 361 -6.08 2.34 18.10
N TRP A 362 -6.19 3.42 18.89
CA TRP A 362 -5.70 4.76 18.52
C TRP A 362 -4.25 4.76 17.98
N ASN A 363 -3.33 4.06 18.63
CA ASN A 363 -1.90 4.06 18.27
C ASN A 363 -1.49 3.03 17.20
N ILE A 364 -2.44 2.25 16.65
CA ILE A 364 -2.12 1.19 15.68
C ILE A 364 -1.93 1.77 14.27
N PRO A 365 -2.88 2.55 13.70
CA PRO A 365 -2.76 3.04 12.34
C PRO A 365 -1.64 4.09 12.24
N ARG A 366 -0.72 3.89 11.29
CA ARG A 366 0.34 4.85 10.96
C ARG A 366 0.07 5.47 9.60
N VAL A 367 0.13 6.80 9.51
CA VAL A 367 -0.09 7.53 8.26
C VAL A 367 1.23 8.14 7.79
N ASP A 368 1.70 7.70 6.62
CA ASP A 368 2.88 8.26 5.96
C ASP A 368 2.45 9.33 4.96
N VAL A 369 3.09 10.50 4.98
CA VAL A 369 2.80 11.60 4.06
C VAL A 369 3.78 11.56 2.90
N SER A 370 3.28 11.43 1.67
CA SER A 370 4.08 11.45 0.45
C SER A 370 3.70 12.63 -0.43
N VAL A 371 4.60 13.61 -0.53
CA VAL A 371 4.46 14.79 -1.40
C VAL A 371 5.24 14.58 -2.69
N ILE A 372 4.59 14.80 -3.83
CA ILE A 372 5.18 14.68 -5.18
C ILE A 372 5.30 16.08 -5.78
N THR A 373 6.48 16.42 -6.28
CA THR A 373 6.74 17.75 -6.86
C THR A 373 7.80 17.71 -7.96
N ASN A 374 7.78 18.74 -8.81
CA ASN A 374 8.78 18.96 -9.85
C ASN A 374 9.31 20.40 -9.82
N ASP A 375 8.64 21.34 -10.49
CA ASP A 375 9.16 22.68 -10.84
C ASP A 375 8.22 23.82 -10.40
N ARG A 376 7.52 23.65 -9.27
CA ARG A 376 6.52 24.62 -8.77
C ARG A 376 6.77 25.06 -7.32
N PRO A 377 7.76 25.92 -7.06
CA PRO A 377 8.17 26.27 -5.69
C PRO A 377 7.08 26.98 -4.89
N THR A 378 6.32 27.90 -5.49
CA THR A 378 5.23 28.62 -4.81
C THR A 378 4.11 27.68 -4.37
N SER A 379 3.78 26.72 -5.23
CA SER A 379 2.71 25.74 -4.98
C SER A 379 3.13 24.74 -3.90
N LEU A 380 4.33 24.18 -4.03
CA LEU A 380 4.92 23.32 -3.00
C LEU A 380 5.01 24.04 -1.65
N GLY A 381 5.43 25.30 -1.63
CA GLY A 381 5.49 26.10 -0.41
C GLY A 381 4.13 26.37 0.23
N ARG A 382 3.04 26.38 -0.55
CA ARG A 382 1.66 26.44 -0.01
C ARG A 382 1.27 25.10 0.62
N LEU A 383 1.49 23.98 -0.08
CA LEU A 383 1.22 22.65 0.45
C LEU A 383 1.97 22.38 1.76
N LEU A 384 3.29 22.60 1.77
CA LEU A 384 4.13 22.38 2.96
C LEU A 384 3.68 23.25 4.16
N ARG A 385 3.27 24.50 3.91
CA ARG A 385 2.69 25.35 4.97
C ARG A 385 1.35 24.83 5.48
N SER A 386 0.50 24.26 4.61
CA SER A 386 -0.77 23.67 5.04
C SER A 386 -0.54 22.42 5.90
N LEU A 387 0.40 21.54 5.51
CA LEU A 387 0.83 20.39 6.32
C LEU A 387 1.39 20.82 7.69
N GLN A 388 2.25 21.83 7.72
CA GLN A 388 2.84 22.30 8.98
C GLN A 388 1.79 22.84 9.96
N ARG A 389 0.70 23.44 9.46
CA ARG A 389 -0.37 24.07 10.26
C ARG A 389 -1.51 23.13 10.64
N ALA A 390 -1.51 21.89 10.17
CA ALA A 390 -2.55 20.94 10.48
C ALA A 390 -2.38 20.36 11.90
N GLN A 391 -3.50 19.94 12.49
CA GLN A 391 -3.54 19.29 13.79
C GLN A 391 -3.49 17.78 13.65
N TYR A 392 -2.54 17.16 14.35
CA TYR A 392 -2.26 15.73 14.28
C TYR A 392 -2.66 14.96 15.56
N PHE A 393 -3.19 15.64 16.58
CA PHE A 393 -3.75 15.04 17.79
C PHE A 393 -2.76 14.11 18.51
N GLY A 394 -1.48 14.49 18.49
CA GLY A 394 -0.37 13.76 19.12
C GLY A 394 0.32 12.71 18.24
N ASP A 395 -0.23 12.40 17.07
CA ASP A 395 0.39 11.44 16.17
C ASP A 395 1.61 12.05 15.46
N SER A 396 2.67 11.26 15.33
CA SER A 396 3.86 11.60 14.55
C SER A 396 3.75 10.99 13.16
N LEU A 397 3.88 11.79 12.12
CA LEU A 397 3.77 11.38 10.73
C LEU A 397 5.11 11.55 10.01
N ASP A 398 5.54 10.53 9.28
CA ASP A 398 6.75 10.61 8.46
C ASP A 398 6.46 11.30 7.12
N LEU A 399 7.26 12.31 6.78
CA LEU A 399 7.11 13.09 5.55
C LEU A 399 8.14 12.67 4.51
N ARG A 400 7.67 12.14 3.39
CA ARG A 400 8.45 11.85 2.20
C ARG A 400 8.20 12.92 1.12
N ILE A 401 9.28 13.56 0.67
CA ILE A 401 9.23 14.53 -0.44
C ILE A 401 9.90 13.88 -1.65
N ASN A 402 9.10 13.54 -2.67
CA ASN A 402 9.53 12.96 -3.94
C ASN A 402 9.68 14.07 -4.98
N MET A 403 10.92 14.43 -5.30
CA MET A 403 11.28 15.37 -6.35
C MET A 403 11.66 14.63 -7.63
N ASP A 404 11.05 15.00 -8.75
CA ASP A 404 11.44 14.49 -10.07
C ASP A 404 12.78 15.10 -10.55
N SER A 405 13.40 14.52 -11.57
CA SER A 405 14.76 14.88 -12.00
C SER A 405 14.89 16.32 -12.50
N ALA A 406 13.79 16.91 -12.98
CA ALA A 406 13.74 18.27 -13.52
C ALA A 406 13.48 19.34 -12.46
N ALA A 407 13.47 18.98 -11.17
CA ALA A 407 13.23 19.94 -10.10
C ALA A 407 14.23 21.11 -10.12
N ASP A 408 13.68 22.32 -10.12
CA ASP A 408 14.47 23.55 -10.24
C ASP A 408 15.28 23.85 -8.96
N SER A 409 16.18 24.83 -9.03
CA SER A 409 17.01 25.23 -7.90
C SER A 409 16.21 25.80 -6.72
N GLU A 410 15.04 26.38 -6.99
CA GLU A 410 14.22 27.02 -5.96
C GLU A 410 13.46 25.98 -5.14
N VAL A 411 12.89 24.97 -5.77
CA VAL A 411 12.29 23.78 -5.16
C VAL A 411 13.33 23.06 -4.31
N LYS A 412 14.52 22.80 -4.85
CA LYS A 412 15.63 22.16 -4.10
C LYS A 412 16.01 22.96 -2.85
N ARG A 413 16.08 24.30 -2.98
CA ARG A 413 16.35 25.20 -1.85
C ARG A 413 15.20 25.18 -0.82
N LEU A 414 13.95 25.20 -1.27
CA LEU A 414 12.77 25.13 -0.41
C LEU A 414 12.77 23.84 0.41
N VAL A 415 12.96 22.69 -0.25
CA VAL A 415 13.01 21.38 0.40
C VAL A 415 14.18 21.27 1.38
N SER A 416 15.38 21.74 1.00
CA SER A 416 16.56 21.69 1.88
C SER A 416 16.42 22.51 3.18
N ARG A 417 15.57 23.54 3.17
CA ARG A 417 15.35 24.44 4.31
C ARG A 417 14.10 24.09 5.10
N TYR A 418 13.25 23.23 4.57
CA TYR A 418 12.02 22.85 5.20
C TYR A 418 12.31 22.03 6.46
N ARG A 419 11.62 22.36 7.55
CA ARG A 419 11.70 21.64 8.82
C ARG A 419 10.32 21.10 9.13
N TRP A 420 10.23 19.78 9.24
CA TRP A 420 9.01 19.09 9.62
C TRP A 420 8.96 18.96 11.14
N PRO A 421 7.98 19.57 11.84
CA PRO A 421 7.91 19.50 13.29
C PRO A 421 7.19 18.25 13.79
N HIS A 422 6.47 17.52 12.93
CA HIS A 422 5.53 16.47 13.32
C HIS A 422 6.04 15.05 13.03
N GLY A 423 7.34 14.85 12.82
CA GLY A 423 7.93 13.53 12.56
C GLY A 423 9.24 13.59 11.78
N SER A 424 9.62 12.48 11.13
CA SER A 424 10.84 12.44 10.32
C SER A 424 10.62 12.96 8.90
N THR A 425 11.70 13.36 8.21
CA THR A 425 11.64 13.77 6.80
C THR A 425 12.60 12.95 5.96
N PHE A 426 12.10 12.39 4.86
CA PHE A 426 12.88 11.70 3.85
C PHE A 426 12.74 12.40 2.50
N VAL A 427 13.87 12.73 1.86
CA VAL A 427 13.88 13.40 0.56
C VAL A 427 14.38 12.43 -0.50
N HIS A 428 13.53 12.15 -1.48
CA HIS A 428 13.84 11.32 -2.63
C HIS A 428 13.93 12.20 -3.89
N HIS A 429 15.12 12.29 -4.49
CA HIS A 429 15.34 13.03 -5.74
C HIS A 429 15.72 12.07 -6.85
N ARG A 430 14.91 12.02 -7.91
CA ARG A 430 15.17 11.16 -9.06
C ARG A 430 16.36 11.63 -9.88
N ILE A 431 17.13 10.66 -10.37
CA ILE A 431 18.22 10.91 -11.33
C ILE A 431 17.67 10.98 -12.75
N ILE A 432 16.73 10.10 -13.09
CA ILE A 432 16.10 10.00 -14.42
C ILE A 432 14.65 10.46 -14.33
N HIS A 433 14.20 11.20 -15.34
CA HIS A 433 12.81 11.66 -15.42
C HIS A 433 11.87 10.45 -15.49
N GLY A 434 11.06 10.28 -14.45
CA GLY A 434 10.11 9.17 -14.36
C GLY A 434 8.79 9.44 -15.09
N GLY A 435 8.39 10.72 -15.19
CA GLY A 435 7.05 11.08 -15.61
C GLY A 435 5.98 10.81 -14.53
N LEU A 436 4.73 11.17 -14.82
CA LEU A 436 3.66 11.21 -13.80
C LEU A 436 3.31 9.84 -13.22
N LEU A 437 3.26 8.79 -14.05
CA LEU A 437 2.87 7.46 -13.59
C LEU A 437 3.87 6.90 -12.56
N PRO A 438 5.18 6.80 -12.85
CA PRO A 438 6.16 6.41 -11.83
C PRO A 438 6.18 7.39 -10.66
N ALA A 439 6.03 8.70 -10.88
CA ALA A 439 6.03 9.70 -9.82
C ALA A 439 5.00 9.45 -8.72
N VAL A 440 3.82 8.94 -9.07
CA VAL A 440 2.79 8.62 -8.10
C VAL A 440 2.94 7.20 -7.56
N VAL A 441 3.16 6.22 -8.44
CA VAL A 441 3.20 4.80 -8.05
C VAL A 441 4.36 4.51 -7.08
N GLU A 442 5.53 5.08 -7.36
CA GLU A 442 6.74 4.87 -6.55
C GLU A 442 6.90 5.89 -5.42
N SER A 443 5.93 6.78 -5.22
CA SER A 443 6.01 7.84 -4.22
C SER A 443 6.01 7.30 -2.80
N TRP A 444 5.31 6.17 -2.60
CA TRP A 444 5.11 5.49 -1.34
C TRP A 444 4.80 4.00 -1.59
N TYR A 445 5.29 3.15 -0.69
CA TYR A 445 4.96 1.73 -0.63
C TYR A 445 4.81 1.33 0.85
N PRO A 446 3.73 0.62 1.22
CA PRO A 446 3.45 0.30 2.62
C PRO A 446 4.43 -0.71 3.20
N LEU A 447 4.87 -0.49 4.44
CA LEU A 447 5.72 -1.43 5.17
C LEU A 447 4.91 -2.60 5.75
N HIS A 448 3.73 -2.32 6.28
CA HIS A 448 2.82 -3.30 6.91
C HIS A 448 1.35 -2.94 6.65
N ASN A 449 0.42 -3.76 7.15
CA ASN A 449 -1.03 -3.60 6.93
C ASN A 449 -1.66 -2.43 7.71
N ASP A 450 -0.93 -1.88 8.67
CA ASP A 450 -1.32 -0.67 9.41
C ASP A 450 -0.61 0.60 8.89
N SER A 451 0.10 0.53 7.75
CA SER A 451 0.74 1.67 7.09
C SER A 451 -0.19 2.25 6.02
N PHE A 452 -0.75 3.43 6.26
CA PHE A 452 -1.64 4.14 5.34
C PHE A 452 -0.87 5.26 4.64
N GLY A 453 -1.06 5.41 3.32
CA GLY A 453 -0.32 6.39 2.53
C GLY A 453 -1.16 7.61 2.17
N LEU A 454 -0.85 8.78 2.73
CA LEU A 454 -1.40 10.06 2.29
C LEU A 454 -0.60 10.57 1.09
N ILE A 455 -1.16 10.48 -0.10
CA ILE A 455 -0.51 10.89 -1.35
C ILE A 455 -0.99 12.27 -1.78
N LEU A 456 -0.04 13.19 -1.97
CA LEU A 456 -0.28 14.61 -2.26
C LEU A 456 0.58 15.09 -3.44
N GLU A 457 -0.03 15.84 -4.36
CA GLU A 457 0.67 16.57 -5.42
C GLU A 457 0.90 18.03 -4.99
N ASP A 458 1.91 18.69 -5.57
CA ASP A 458 2.31 20.04 -5.20
C ASP A 458 1.25 21.13 -5.39
N ASP A 459 0.17 20.87 -6.13
CA ASP A 459 -0.94 21.80 -6.40
C ASP A 459 -2.14 21.65 -5.44
N VAL A 460 -2.03 20.76 -4.47
CA VAL A 460 -3.01 20.55 -3.40
C VAL A 460 -2.74 21.50 -2.22
N GLU A 461 -3.79 21.90 -1.53
CA GLU A 461 -3.73 22.56 -0.22
C GLU A 461 -4.70 21.86 0.74
N LEU A 462 -4.28 21.66 1.99
CA LEU A 462 -5.03 20.91 3.00
C LEU A 462 -5.72 21.82 4.03
N SER A 463 -6.87 21.37 4.52
CA SER A 463 -7.51 21.93 5.71
C SER A 463 -6.66 21.62 6.95
N PRO A 464 -6.57 22.52 7.95
CA PRO A 464 -5.93 22.19 9.23
C PRO A 464 -6.54 21.00 9.97
N LEU A 465 -7.78 20.62 9.64
CA LEU A 465 -8.54 19.52 10.25
C LEU A 465 -8.59 18.27 9.36
N PHE A 466 -7.81 18.21 8.28
CA PHE A 466 -7.85 17.06 7.36
C PHE A 466 -7.55 15.73 8.09
N TYR A 467 -6.64 15.78 9.06
CA TYR A 467 -6.19 14.59 9.78
C TYR A 467 -7.24 14.07 10.76
N ALA A 468 -8.07 14.94 11.35
CA ALA A 468 -9.20 14.53 12.19
C ALA A 468 -10.15 13.60 11.43
N TRP A 469 -10.56 13.99 10.22
CA TRP A 469 -11.38 13.16 9.35
C TRP A 469 -10.67 11.87 8.94
N ALA A 470 -9.40 11.97 8.53
CA ALA A 470 -8.60 10.81 8.15
C ALA A 470 -8.55 9.77 9.27
N LYS A 471 -8.14 10.20 10.47
CA LYS A 471 -8.00 9.35 11.64
C LYS A 471 -9.34 8.75 12.06
N MET A 472 -10.38 9.57 12.13
CA MET A 472 -11.75 9.12 12.43
C MET A 472 -12.22 8.05 11.44
N ALA A 473 -12.03 8.28 10.13
CA ALA A 473 -12.45 7.35 9.10
C ALA A 473 -11.64 6.04 9.11
N ILE A 474 -10.32 6.10 9.33
CA ILE A 474 -9.48 4.90 9.46
C ILE A 474 -9.94 4.06 10.66
N LEU A 475 -10.06 4.68 11.85
CA LEU A 475 -10.45 3.96 13.06
C LEU A 475 -11.86 3.38 12.95
N HIS A 476 -12.82 4.17 12.46
CA HIS A 476 -14.23 3.79 12.46
C HIS A 476 -14.60 2.79 11.35
N VAL A 477 -14.01 2.95 10.16
CA VAL A 477 -14.44 2.23 8.96
C VAL A 477 -13.51 1.07 8.63
N TYR A 478 -12.23 1.10 9.03
CA TYR A 478 -11.27 0.09 8.59
C TYR A 478 -10.74 -0.73 9.75
N ARG A 479 -11.13 -2.02 9.84
CA ARG A 479 -10.60 -3.08 10.72
C ARG A 479 -10.54 -2.84 12.23
N TYR A 480 -10.64 -1.60 12.70
CA TYR A 480 -10.45 -1.21 14.11
C TYR A 480 -11.78 -0.85 14.80
N GLY A 481 -12.87 -0.78 14.03
CA GLY A 481 -14.24 -0.67 14.49
C GLY A 481 -14.83 -2.03 14.91
N ASN A 482 -16.15 -2.12 15.09
CA ASN A 482 -16.80 -3.36 15.54
C ASN A 482 -16.81 -4.45 14.44
N ASP A 483 -16.50 -5.68 14.86
CA ASP A 483 -15.99 -6.86 14.12
C ASP A 483 -16.83 -7.48 12.97
N ASP A 484 -17.93 -6.86 12.50
CA ASP A 484 -18.90 -7.55 11.62
C ASP A 484 -18.99 -7.00 10.18
N THR A 485 -18.06 -6.13 9.75
CA THR A 485 -18.14 -5.49 8.43
C THR A 485 -16.99 -5.85 7.50
N ASP A 486 -17.33 -6.45 6.35
CA ASP A 486 -16.39 -6.68 5.25
C ASP A 486 -16.00 -5.33 4.63
N THR A 487 -14.83 -4.85 5.06
CA THR A 487 -14.22 -3.59 4.61
C THR A 487 -13.16 -3.86 3.54
N SER A 488 -13.07 -5.08 3.03
CA SER A 488 -12.06 -5.48 2.06
C SER A 488 -12.14 -4.71 0.74
N ARG A 489 -13.29 -4.09 0.47
CA ARG A 489 -13.56 -3.31 -0.73
C ARG A 489 -13.22 -1.82 -0.60
N LEU A 490 -12.93 -1.34 0.61
CA LEU A 490 -12.54 0.05 0.83
C LEU A 490 -11.05 0.24 0.52
N PHE A 491 -10.73 0.92 -0.57
CA PHE A 491 -9.33 1.12 -0.98
C PHE A 491 -8.69 2.43 -0.47
N GLY A 492 -9.48 3.30 0.15
CA GLY A 492 -8.98 4.57 0.63
C GLY A 492 -10.04 5.58 1.07
N ILE A 493 -9.56 6.74 1.49
CA ILE A 493 -10.35 7.86 1.99
C ILE A 493 -9.94 9.13 1.22
N SER A 494 -10.91 9.79 0.60
CA SER A 494 -10.70 11.08 -0.06
C SER A 494 -10.71 12.21 0.96
N LEU A 495 -9.83 13.21 0.76
CA LEU A 495 -9.91 14.50 1.44
C LEU A 495 -10.71 15.52 0.61
N TYR A 496 -10.77 15.31 -0.71
CA TYR A 496 -11.48 16.15 -1.65
C TYR A 496 -12.95 15.72 -1.80
N GLN A 497 -13.87 16.69 -1.89
CA GLN A 497 -15.28 16.43 -2.20
C GLN A 497 -15.54 16.55 -3.70
N GLN A 498 -15.97 15.45 -4.34
CA GLN A 498 -16.15 15.40 -5.78
C GLN A 498 -17.12 16.50 -6.30
N LYS A 499 -16.60 17.44 -7.10
CA LYS A 499 -17.39 18.50 -7.77
C LYS A 499 -17.74 18.18 -9.22
N THR A 500 -17.06 17.21 -9.82
CA THR A 500 -17.29 16.78 -11.21
C THR A 500 -17.16 15.27 -11.36
N ILE A 501 -17.99 14.64 -12.19
CA ILE A 501 -17.73 13.28 -12.68
C ILE A 501 -16.86 13.39 -13.93
N GLU A 502 -15.67 12.79 -13.89
CA GLU A 502 -14.66 12.93 -14.95
C GLU A 502 -14.60 11.77 -15.93
N LEU A 503 -15.23 10.63 -15.60
CA LEU A 503 -15.09 9.37 -16.33
C LEU A 503 -16.15 9.16 -17.42
N ARG A 504 -17.17 10.03 -17.51
CA ARG A 504 -18.19 9.94 -18.55
C ARG A 504 -17.59 10.14 -19.94
N PRO A 505 -18.01 9.38 -20.98
CA PRO A 505 -17.52 9.51 -22.35
C PRO A 505 -17.66 10.92 -22.92
N GLU A 506 -18.73 11.63 -22.56
CA GLU A 506 -19.00 12.98 -23.07
C GLU A 506 -18.11 14.06 -22.43
N GLY A 507 -17.25 13.68 -21.48
CA GLY A 507 -16.35 14.57 -20.76
C GLY A 507 -16.78 14.85 -19.32
N ARG A 508 -16.09 15.81 -18.70
CA ARG A 508 -16.36 16.22 -17.30
C ARG A 508 -17.76 16.82 -17.19
N ARG A 509 -18.55 16.32 -16.24
CA ARG A 509 -19.87 16.85 -15.91
C ARG A 509 -19.89 17.38 -14.48
N PRO A 510 -20.52 18.54 -14.20
CA PRO A 510 -20.74 18.99 -12.84
C PRO A 510 -21.46 17.92 -12.01
N PHE A 511 -21.08 17.79 -10.76
CA PHE A 511 -21.61 16.77 -9.85
C PHE A 511 -21.81 17.36 -8.45
N ASN A 512 -22.91 16.99 -7.82
CA ASN A 512 -23.21 17.32 -6.44
C ASN A 512 -23.93 16.12 -5.81
N ALA A 513 -23.26 15.43 -4.88
CA ALA A 513 -23.81 14.27 -4.19
C ALA A 513 -25.07 14.62 -3.39
N ARG A 514 -25.12 15.77 -2.71
CA ARG A 514 -26.31 16.23 -1.97
C ARG A 514 -27.53 16.39 -2.88
N SER A 515 -27.33 16.97 -4.06
CA SER A 515 -28.41 17.10 -5.05
C SER A 515 -28.85 15.75 -5.61
N LEU A 516 -27.93 14.81 -5.79
CA LEU A 516 -28.26 13.44 -6.16
C LEU A 516 -29.08 12.76 -5.05
N PHE A 517 -28.59 12.78 -3.81
CA PHE A 517 -29.24 12.16 -2.65
C PHE A 517 -30.63 12.73 -2.36
N LEU A 518 -30.82 14.03 -2.56
CA LEU A 518 -32.13 14.66 -2.48
C LEU A 518 -33.11 14.10 -3.52
N ARG A 519 -32.68 13.92 -4.78
CA ARG A 519 -33.52 13.37 -5.86
C ARG A 519 -33.86 11.90 -5.62
N GLU A 520 -32.93 11.16 -5.04
CA GLU A 520 -33.07 9.73 -4.72
C GLU A 520 -33.78 9.50 -3.36
N GLY A 521 -34.19 10.57 -2.68
CA GLY A 521 -35.03 10.48 -1.47
C GLY A 521 -34.29 10.07 -0.19
N LEU A 522 -32.96 10.22 -0.13
CA LEU A 522 -32.20 9.94 1.09
C LEU A 522 -32.52 10.96 2.19
N GLN A 523 -32.72 10.49 3.42
CA GLN A 523 -33.09 11.34 4.56
C GLN A 523 -31.99 12.34 4.94
N HIS A 524 -30.73 11.92 4.85
CA HIS A 524 -29.59 12.76 5.23
C HIS A 524 -28.68 13.05 4.03
N ILE A 525 -28.95 14.15 3.33
CA ILE A 525 -28.24 14.52 2.10
C ILE A 525 -26.76 14.88 2.30
N ASN A 526 -26.33 15.15 3.55
CA ASN A 526 -24.94 15.41 3.93
C ASN A 526 -24.17 14.11 4.23
N THR A 527 -24.79 12.95 4.08
CA THR A 527 -24.12 11.69 4.39
C THR A 527 -22.87 11.53 3.51
N PRO A 528 -21.72 11.13 4.09
CA PRO A 528 -20.59 10.63 3.33
C PRO A 528 -21.03 9.49 2.42
N TYR A 529 -20.26 9.23 1.37
CA TYR A 529 -20.60 8.22 0.38
C TYR A 529 -19.37 7.49 -0.13
N LEU A 530 -19.62 6.36 -0.78
CA LEU A 530 -18.60 5.51 -1.36
C LEU A 530 -18.61 5.68 -2.88
N SER A 531 -17.45 5.75 -3.51
CA SER A 531 -17.36 5.83 -4.97
C SER A 531 -16.23 4.97 -5.51
N GLN A 532 -16.45 4.34 -6.67
CA GLN A 532 -15.39 3.59 -7.36
C GLN A 532 -14.32 4.49 -8.02
N ILE A 533 -14.52 5.81 -8.04
CA ILE A 533 -13.59 6.78 -8.61
C ILE A 533 -12.48 7.05 -7.58
N PRO A 534 -11.19 6.80 -7.88
CA PRO A 534 -10.10 7.19 -7.00
C PRO A 534 -9.90 8.72 -7.00
N CYS A 535 -9.59 9.29 -5.84
CA CYS A 535 -9.28 10.71 -5.71
C CYS A 535 -7.79 10.99 -5.98
N SER A 536 -7.49 11.99 -6.82
CA SER A 536 -6.12 12.42 -7.14
C SER A 536 -5.74 13.76 -6.52
N TRP A 537 -6.61 14.36 -5.70
CA TRP A 537 -6.42 15.70 -5.12
C TRP A 537 -6.29 15.63 -3.60
N GLY A 538 -5.50 14.69 -3.11
CA GLY A 538 -5.33 14.39 -1.70
C GLY A 538 -6.25 13.28 -1.25
N ALA A 539 -5.66 12.10 -1.03
CA ALA A 539 -6.35 10.92 -0.57
C ALA A 539 -5.38 10.02 0.20
N ILE A 540 -5.97 9.21 1.08
CA ILE A 540 -5.28 8.18 1.84
C ILE A 540 -5.58 6.86 1.15
N TYR A 541 -4.53 6.12 0.79
CA TYR A 541 -4.61 4.81 0.17
C TYR A 541 -4.27 3.71 1.18
N PHE A 542 -5.03 2.63 1.11
CA PHE A 542 -4.88 1.50 2.03
C PHE A 542 -3.78 0.56 1.55
N PRO A 543 -3.01 -0.03 2.48
CA PRO A 543 -1.78 -0.74 2.15
C PRO A 543 -2.01 -1.94 1.22
N GLU A 544 -3.03 -2.75 1.47
CA GLU A 544 -3.36 -3.96 0.71
C GLU A 544 -3.68 -3.63 -0.74
N HIS A 545 -4.60 -2.69 -0.95
CA HIS A 545 -5.04 -2.27 -2.27
C HIS A 545 -3.92 -1.59 -3.04
N TRP A 546 -3.05 -0.84 -2.36
CA TRP A 546 -1.89 -0.24 -3.01
C TRP A 546 -0.87 -1.30 -3.45
N ARG A 547 -0.63 -2.35 -2.66
CA ARG A 547 0.22 -3.48 -3.08
C ARG A 547 -0.39 -4.25 -4.24
N GLU A 548 -1.67 -4.60 -4.18
CA GLU A 548 -2.36 -5.25 -5.31
C GLU A 548 -2.31 -4.37 -6.56
N PHE A 549 -2.43 -3.05 -6.40
CA PHE A 549 -2.30 -2.12 -7.52
C PHE A 549 -0.90 -2.15 -8.15
N HIS A 550 0.17 -2.25 -7.38
CA HIS A 550 1.54 -2.41 -7.90
C HIS A 550 1.67 -3.70 -8.72
N ASP A 551 1.12 -4.81 -8.22
CA ASP A 551 1.14 -6.10 -8.94
C ASP A 551 0.30 -6.04 -10.21
N TYR A 552 -0.93 -5.49 -10.12
CA TYR A 552 -1.82 -5.31 -11.26
C TYR A 552 -1.19 -4.43 -12.34
N LEU A 553 -0.57 -3.32 -11.94
CA LEU A 553 0.11 -2.41 -12.86
C LEU A 553 1.30 -3.11 -13.53
N SER A 554 2.07 -3.89 -12.79
CA SER A 554 3.19 -4.68 -13.35
C SER A 554 2.70 -5.67 -14.40
N ILE A 555 1.61 -6.39 -14.14
CA ILE A 555 0.97 -7.30 -15.10
C ILE A 555 0.46 -6.53 -16.32
N ARG A 556 -0.25 -5.40 -16.13
CA ARG A 556 -0.77 -4.60 -17.24
C ARG A 556 0.31 -3.98 -18.12
N LEU A 557 1.38 -3.47 -17.53
CA LEU A 557 2.51 -2.87 -18.26
C LEU A 557 3.41 -3.91 -18.94
N SER A 558 3.40 -5.16 -18.47
CA SER A 558 4.12 -6.26 -19.13
C SER A 558 3.52 -6.65 -20.49
N GLU A 559 2.27 -6.24 -20.74
CA GLU A 559 1.45 -6.65 -21.88
C GLU A 559 1.34 -8.17 -22.04
N LEU A 560 1.61 -8.94 -20.97
CA LEU A 560 1.61 -10.40 -20.98
C LEU A 560 0.23 -10.98 -21.29
N ARG A 561 -0.82 -10.32 -20.79
CA ARG A 561 -2.21 -10.79 -20.89
C ARG A 561 -3.07 -9.98 -21.84
N LEU A 562 -2.84 -8.66 -21.88
CA LEU A 562 -3.58 -7.68 -22.66
C LEU A 562 -2.64 -6.55 -23.12
N PRO A 563 -2.73 -6.11 -24.38
CA PRO A 563 -2.13 -4.85 -24.82
C PRO A 563 -2.56 -3.66 -23.94
N ILE A 564 -1.71 -2.64 -23.81
CA ILE A 564 -2.04 -1.40 -23.10
C ILE A 564 -3.14 -0.60 -23.83
N SER A 565 -3.25 -0.80 -25.14
CA SER A 565 -4.30 -0.21 -25.99
C SER A 565 -5.69 -0.76 -25.72
N ASP A 566 -5.79 -1.94 -25.13
CA ASP A 566 -7.06 -2.62 -24.95
C ASP A 566 -7.80 -2.08 -23.73
N ASP A 567 -9.09 -1.86 -23.94
CA ASP A 567 -10.00 -1.30 -22.95
C ASP A 567 -10.46 -2.39 -21.99
N VAL A 568 -10.05 -2.30 -20.72
CA VAL A 568 -10.51 -3.22 -19.67
C VAL A 568 -11.92 -2.86 -19.20
N VAL A 569 -12.22 -1.55 -19.09
CA VAL A 569 -13.53 -1.07 -18.65
C VAL A 569 -14.30 -0.48 -19.83
N PRO A 570 -15.52 -0.97 -20.13
CA PRO A 570 -16.25 -0.52 -21.31
C PRO A 570 -16.74 0.92 -21.14
N ALA A 571 -16.65 1.70 -22.23
CA ALA A 571 -17.23 3.04 -22.33
C ALA A 571 -16.83 4.00 -21.19
N LEU A 572 -15.59 3.96 -20.72
CA LEU A 572 -15.04 4.97 -19.81
C LEU A 572 -14.03 5.86 -20.51
N ARG A 573 -14.07 7.15 -20.16
CA ARG A 573 -13.14 8.15 -20.70
C ARG A 573 -11.69 7.90 -20.30
N SER A 574 -11.45 7.24 -19.16
CA SER A 574 -10.13 6.90 -18.62
C SER A 574 -9.31 5.99 -19.53
N ASN A 575 -9.96 5.25 -20.44
CA ASN A 575 -9.30 4.38 -21.41
C ASN A 575 -8.26 5.15 -22.27
N ASN A 576 -8.52 6.44 -22.51
CA ASN A 576 -7.63 7.34 -23.24
C ASN A 576 -6.46 7.92 -22.40
N TRP A 577 -6.34 7.58 -21.12
CA TRP A 577 -5.33 8.15 -20.20
C TRP A 577 -4.13 7.22 -20.04
N THR A 578 -3.54 6.76 -21.15
CA THR A 578 -2.47 5.73 -21.16
C THR A 578 -1.24 6.06 -20.31
N LYS A 579 -0.97 7.36 -20.07
CA LYS A 579 0.15 7.85 -19.24
C LYS A 579 -0.22 8.13 -17.78
N SER A 580 -1.47 7.93 -17.40
CA SER A 580 -1.95 8.20 -16.03
C SER A 580 -2.05 6.91 -15.24
N TRP A 581 -1.43 6.87 -14.07
CA TRP A 581 -1.61 5.78 -13.11
C TRP A 581 -3.10 5.54 -12.78
N LYS A 582 -3.88 6.62 -12.79
CA LYS A 582 -5.31 6.62 -12.47
C LYS A 582 -6.13 5.75 -13.43
N LYS A 583 -5.72 5.62 -14.71
CA LYS A 583 -6.35 4.69 -15.66
C LYS A 583 -6.35 3.28 -15.07
N TYR A 584 -5.16 2.78 -14.74
CA TYR A 584 -4.97 1.41 -14.26
C TYR A 584 -5.62 1.18 -12.90
N PHE A 585 -5.61 2.18 -12.01
CA PHE A 585 -6.31 2.07 -10.73
C PHE A 585 -7.84 1.99 -10.91
N ILE A 586 -8.40 2.72 -11.88
CA ILE A 586 -9.83 2.63 -12.24
C ILE A 586 -10.16 1.24 -12.82
N GLU A 587 -9.27 0.66 -13.62
CA GLU A 587 -9.44 -0.72 -14.12
C GLU A 587 -9.51 -1.71 -12.94
N LEU A 588 -8.57 -1.62 -11.99
CA LEU A 588 -8.58 -2.45 -10.78
C LEU A 588 -9.84 -2.23 -9.94
N SER A 589 -10.24 -0.97 -9.71
CA SER A 589 -11.43 -0.66 -8.90
C SER A 589 -12.72 -1.15 -9.53
N TYR A 590 -12.79 -1.18 -10.87
CA TYR A 590 -13.90 -1.77 -11.61
C TYR A 590 -13.92 -3.29 -11.47
N LEU A 591 -12.80 -3.97 -11.72
CA LEU A 591 -12.73 -5.43 -11.71
C LEU A 591 -13.00 -6.01 -10.32
N ARG A 592 -12.54 -5.36 -9.25
CA ARG A 592 -12.70 -5.82 -7.86
C ARG A 592 -13.95 -5.26 -7.16
N GLY A 593 -14.66 -4.30 -7.77
CA GLY A 593 -15.74 -3.58 -7.09
C GLY A 593 -15.23 -2.74 -5.91
N TYR A 594 -14.02 -2.17 -6.02
CA TYR A 594 -13.44 -1.36 -4.94
C TYR A 594 -14.02 0.06 -4.94
N VAL A 595 -14.19 0.60 -3.74
CA VAL A 595 -14.73 1.95 -3.48
C VAL A 595 -13.87 2.73 -2.49
N MET A 596 -13.91 4.05 -2.59
CA MET A 596 -13.25 5.01 -1.70
C MET A 596 -14.30 5.83 -0.97
N LEU A 597 -14.03 6.17 0.29
CA LEU A 597 -14.89 7.03 1.10
C LEU A 597 -14.70 8.50 0.71
N TYR A 598 -15.80 9.23 0.52
CA TYR A 598 -15.81 10.64 0.19
C TYR A 598 -16.59 11.46 1.24
N PRO A 599 -16.07 12.63 1.64
CA PRO A 599 -16.81 13.58 2.45
C PRO A 599 -17.93 14.25 1.63
N ASN A 600 -18.96 14.75 2.32
CA ASN A 600 -20.13 15.36 1.68
C ASN A 600 -20.70 16.55 2.47
N TYR A 601 -19.81 17.47 2.86
CA TYR A 601 -20.19 18.65 3.63
C TYR A 601 -20.98 19.66 2.79
N ASP A 602 -21.59 20.61 3.47
CA ASP A 602 -22.37 21.67 2.82
C ASP A 602 -21.47 22.62 2.02
N ASN A 603 -22.01 23.21 0.95
CA ASN A 603 -21.30 24.15 0.07
C ASN A 603 -19.97 23.63 -0.52
N PHE A 604 -19.81 22.30 -0.61
CA PHE A 604 -18.56 21.64 -1.02
C PHE A 604 -17.36 21.97 -0.11
N THR A 605 -17.60 22.30 1.15
CA THR A 605 -16.52 22.38 2.14
C THR A 605 -15.75 21.06 2.16
N SER A 606 -14.43 21.15 2.09
CA SER A 606 -13.59 19.98 1.86
C SER A 606 -12.31 20.04 2.69
N LEU A 607 -11.59 18.93 2.73
CA LEU A 607 -10.37 18.79 3.53
C LEU A 607 -9.10 18.91 2.70
N SER A 608 -9.28 18.91 1.38
CA SER A 608 -8.27 19.32 0.42
C SER A 608 -8.91 20.16 -0.70
N THR A 609 -8.10 20.97 -1.36
CA THR A 609 -8.49 21.75 -2.54
C THR A 609 -7.37 21.70 -3.56
N ASN A 610 -7.72 21.77 -4.84
CA ASN A 610 -6.75 21.77 -5.93
C ASN A 610 -6.75 23.16 -6.61
N HIS A 611 -5.56 23.73 -6.75
CA HIS A 611 -5.38 25.08 -7.32
C HIS A 611 -5.27 25.11 -8.84
N LEU A 612 -5.29 23.94 -9.50
CA LEU A 612 -5.17 23.74 -10.94
C LEU A 612 -3.96 24.48 -11.54
N GLU A 613 -2.78 24.28 -10.94
CA GLU A 613 -1.57 24.97 -11.36
C GLU A 613 -1.14 24.53 -12.79
N ILE A 614 -0.48 25.43 -13.53
CA ILE A 614 -0.03 25.19 -14.91
C ILE A 614 1.02 24.07 -14.95
N GLY A 615 0.82 23.04 -15.78
CA GLY A 615 1.73 21.88 -15.90
C GLY A 615 1.16 20.78 -16.80
N SER A 616 1.48 19.51 -16.55
CA SER A 616 1.18 18.38 -17.45
C SER A 616 -0.30 18.27 -17.88
N HIS A 617 -1.24 18.71 -17.04
CA HIS A 617 -2.68 18.66 -17.30
C HIS A 617 -3.32 20.00 -17.72
N VAL A 618 -2.59 21.11 -17.64
CA VAL A 618 -3.11 22.47 -17.84
C VAL A 618 -2.13 23.26 -18.70
N LYS A 619 -2.48 23.48 -19.97
CA LYS A 619 -1.70 24.34 -20.88
C LYS A 619 -1.88 25.82 -20.53
N ASP A 620 -0.89 26.63 -20.84
CA ASP A 620 -0.98 28.10 -20.74
C ASP A 620 -2.20 28.60 -21.53
N THR A 621 -3.14 29.23 -20.83
CA THR A 621 -4.43 29.71 -21.38
C THR A 621 -4.66 31.13 -20.85
N PRO A 622 -5.43 32.00 -21.55
CA PRO A 622 -5.70 33.36 -21.08
C PRO A 622 -6.26 33.38 -19.66
N LYS A 623 -5.84 34.36 -18.85
CA LYS A 623 -6.10 34.43 -17.40
C LYS A 623 -7.57 34.21 -17.03
N GLU A 624 -8.51 34.80 -17.77
CA GLU A 624 -9.95 34.62 -17.49
C GLU A 624 -10.42 33.18 -17.66
N LEU A 625 -9.94 32.48 -18.70
CA LEU A 625 -10.27 31.09 -18.96
C LEU A 625 -9.57 30.15 -17.95
N TYR A 626 -8.36 30.52 -17.51
CA TYR A 626 -7.67 29.82 -16.42
C TYR A 626 -8.45 29.93 -15.11
N GLU A 627 -8.88 31.13 -14.72
CA GLU A 627 -9.67 31.34 -13.51
C GLU A 627 -11.03 30.62 -13.56
N GLN A 628 -11.68 30.59 -14.73
CA GLN A 628 -12.91 29.81 -14.93
C GLN A 628 -12.67 28.31 -14.73
N LYS A 629 -11.58 27.77 -15.27
CA LYS A 629 -11.21 26.36 -15.07
C LYS A 629 -10.86 26.10 -13.61
N LYS A 630 -10.07 26.96 -12.97
CA LYS A 630 -9.67 26.84 -11.57
C LYS A 630 -10.88 26.72 -10.63
N ARG A 631 -11.95 27.49 -10.87
CA ARG A 631 -13.22 27.39 -10.10
C ARG A 631 -13.89 26.02 -10.15
N LEU A 632 -13.59 25.18 -11.14
CA LEU A 632 -14.12 23.81 -11.24
C LEU A 632 -13.42 22.83 -10.28
N PHE A 633 -12.23 23.15 -9.81
CA PHE A 633 -11.39 22.31 -8.93
C PHE A 633 -11.23 22.91 -7.54
N HIS A 634 -11.34 24.23 -7.43
CA HIS A 634 -11.24 24.92 -6.15
C HIS A 634 -12.48 24.68 -5.30
N LEU A 635 -12.25 24.20 -4.09
CA LEU A 635 -13.21 24.03 -3.00
C LEU A 635 -12.83 24.89 -1.80
N PRO A 636 -13.81 25.37 -1.02
CA PRO A 636 -13.54 25.94 0.29
C PRO A 636 -13.00 24.87 1.23
N LEU A 637 -11.93 25.18 1.96
CA LEU A 637 -11.36 24.29 2.97
C LEU A 637 -12.11 24.45 4.29
N LEU A 638 -12.29 23.34 5.02
CA LEU A 638 -12.75 23.39 6.40
C LEU A 638 -11.71 24.12 7.25
N THR A 639 -12.09 25.17 7.95
CA THR A 639 -11.19 25.99 8.77
C THR A 639 -11.33 25.65 10.24
N LEU A 640 -10.32 25.99 11.04
CA LEU A 640 -10.46 25.94 12.50
C LEU A 640 -11.58 26.91 12.94
N PRO A 641 -12.42 26.51 13.91
CA PRO A 641 -13.44 27.39 14.47
C PRO A 641 -12.81 28.61 15.17
N TYR A 642 -13.52 29.73 15.19
CA TYR A 642 -13.05 30.96 15.84
C TYR A 642 -13.22 30.84 17.35
N HIS A 643 -12.31 31.46 18.13
CA HIS A 643 -12.31 31.36 19.60
C HIS A 643 -13.58 31.89 20.29
N ASP A 644 -14.42 32.67 19.61
CA ASP A 644 -15.68 33.21 20.14
C ASP A 644 -16.88 32.26 19.95
N ASP A 645 -16.73 31.16 19.19
CA ASP A 645 -17.77 30.16 19.00
C ASP A 645 -17.86 29.27 20.26
N SER A 646 -18.84 29.52 21.13
CA SER A 646 -19.10 28.68 22.30
C SER A 646 -20.48 28.00 22.18
N PRO A 647 -20.56 26.65 22.15
CA PRO A 647 -19.44 25.68 22.18
C PRO A 647 -18.68 25.60 20.84
N VAL A 648 -17.36 25.41 20.93
CA VAL A 648 -16.47 25.26 19.76
C VAL A 648 -16.85 23.97 19.03
N SER A 649 -17.18 24.07 17.74
CA SER A 649 -17.53 22.94 16.87
C SER A 649 -16.65 22.96 15.64
N THR A 650 -15.94 21.87 15.36
CA THR A 650 -15.00 21.81 14.21
C THR A 650 -15.69 21.65 12.87
N GLY A 651 -16.97 21.29 12.87
CA GLY A 651 -17.73 20.96 11.66
C GLY A 651 -17.46 19.54 11.13
N ILE A 652 -16.45 18.81 11.63
CA ILE A 652 -16.14 17.43 11.23
C ILE A 652 -17.35 16.51 11.44
N LEU A 653 -18.09 16.74 12.53
CA LEU A 653 -19.27 15.97 12.93
C LEU A 653 -20.60 16.51 12.40
N GLU A 654 -20.61 17.36 11.37
CA GLU A 654 -21.82 17.74 10.60
C GLU A 654 -22.32 16.57 9.73
N LEU A 655 -22.37 15.39 10.34
CA LEU A 655 -22.73 14.10 9.78
C LEU A 655 -24.04 13.60 10.41
N PRO A 656 -24.74 12.65 9.77
CA PRO A 656 -25.94 12.04 10.35
C PRO A 656 -25.64 11.45 11.74
N GLY A 657 -26.44 11.83 12.75
CA GLY A 657 -26.24 11.35 14.12
C GLY A 657 -24.97 11.85 14.82
N ARG A 658 -24.27 12.85 14.28
CA ARG A 658 -23.01 13.41 14.83
C ARG A 658 -21.91 12.35 15.04
N THR A 659 -21.90 11.35 14.18
CA THR A 659 -20.91 10.27 14.08
C THR A 659 -20.74 9.93 12.61
N LEU A 660 -19.62 9.29 12.25
CA LEU A 660 -19.51 8.68 10.94
C LEU A 660 -20.53 7.53 10.86
N PRO A 661 -21.40 7.45 9.82
CA PRO A 661 -22.35 6.37 9.70
C PRO A 661 -21.65 5.02 9.45
N PRO A 662 -22.23 3.89 9.87
CA PRO A 662 -21.66 2.57 9.60
C PRO A 662 -21.47 2.33 8.10
N TRP A 663 -20.37 1.68 7.76
CA TRP A 663 -19.99 1.33 6.38
C TRP A 663 -21.15 0.81 5.53
N SER A 664 -21.91 -0.15 6.05
CA SER A 664 -23.02 -0.83 5.37
C SER A 664 -24.20 0.07 5.02
N THR A 665 -24.27 1.28 5.60
CA THR A 665 -25.36 2.23 5.40
C THR A 665 -25.01 3.35 4.42
N LEU A 666 -23.73 3.46 4.03
CA LEU A 666 -23.28 4.53 3.15
C LEU A 666 -23.75 4.29 1.71
N PRO A 667 -24.27 5.31 1.01
CA PRO A 667 -24.64 5.19 -0.39
C PRO A 667 -23.40 4.95 -1.26
N ILE A 668 -23.55 4.09 -2.27
CA ILE A 668 -22.46 3.69 -3.17
C ILE A 668 -22.72 4.27 -4.56
N LEU A 669 -21.68 4.85 -5.15
CA LEU A 669 -21.69 5.42 -6.49
C LEU A 669 -20.77 4.65 -7.44
N ASP A 670 -21.27 4.36 -8.63
CA ASP A 670 -20.47 3.78 -9.72
C ASP A 670 -19.49 4.79 -10.34
N HIS A 671 -18.67 4.35 -11.30
CA HIS A 671 -17.73 5.22 -12.04
C HIS A 671 -18.38 6.37 -12.80
N GLN A 672 -19.70 6.35 -13.04
CA GLN A 672 -20.44 7.39 -13.74
C GLN A 672 -21.18 8.35 -12.79
N GLY A 673 -21.07 8.12 -11.48
CA GLY A 673 -21.68 8.93 -10.43
C GLY A 673 -23.16 8.63 -10.19
N SER A 674 -23.62 7.42 -10.52
CA SER A 674 -24.99 6.95 -10.28
C SER A 674 -25.06 6.08 -9.03
N ILE A 675 -26.17 6.13 -8.28
CA ILE A 675 -26.38 5.26 -7.11
C ILE A 675 -26.45 3.80 -7.55
N THR A 676 -25.77 2.92 -6.82
CA THR A 676 -25.73 1.48 -7.03
C THR A 676 -25.54 0.74 -5.70
N SER A 677 -25.39 -0.58 -5.72
CA SER A 677 -25.08 -1.41 -4.56
C SER A 677 -23.69 -2.03 -4.66
N LEU A 678 -23.15 -2.50 -3.53
CA LEU A 678 -21.87 -3.20 -3.48
C LEU A 678 -21.90 -4.49 -4.32
N ASN A 679 -23.00 -5.24 -4.24
CA ASN A 679 -23.18 -6.47 -5.02
C ASN A 679 -23.17 -6.17 -6.51
N ASP A 680 -23.88 -5.13 -6.96
CA ASP A 680 -23.92 -4.78 -8.39
C ASP A 680 -22.54 -4.46 -8.97
N ILE A 681 -21.71 -3.71 -8.22
CA ILE A 681 -20.38 -3.33 -8.71
C ILE A 681 -19.40 -4.51 -8.69
N VAL A 682 -19.53 -5.42 -7.73
CA VAL A 682 -18.76 -6.67 -7.68
C VAL A 682 -19.17 -7.61 -8.82
N ASP A 683 -20.47 -7.77 -9.06
CA ASP A 683 -20.99 -8.61 -10.15
C ASP A 683 -20.57 -8.07 -11.52
N LYS A 684 -20.68 -6.75 -11.74
CA LYS A 684 -20.19 -6.09 -12.97
C LYS A 684 -18.69 -6.33 -13.17
N GLY A 685 -17.89 -6.18 -12.12
CA GLY A 685 -16.45 -6.44 -12.16
C GLY A 685 -16.12 -7.89 -12.51
N SER A 686 -16.82 -8.84 -11.90
CA SER A 686 -16.66 -10.29 -12.14
C SER A 686 -17.03 -10.69 -13.57
N ILE A 687 -18.15 -10.19 -14.10
CA ILE A 687 -18.58 -10.43 -15.49
C ILE A 687 -17.53 -9.88 -16.47
N GLN A 688 -17.05 -8.66 -16.22
CA GLN A 688 -16.05 -8.03 -17.08
C GLN A 688 -14.71 -8.75 -17.02
N ARG A 689 -14.29 -9.22 -15.84
CA ARG A 689 -13.10 -10.06 -15.67
C ARG A 689 -13.18 -11.31 -16.56
N SER A 690 -14.30 -12.03 -16.51
CA SER A 690 -14.52 -13.22 -17.34
C SER A 690 -14.47 -12.90 -18.84
N HIS A 691 -15.02 -11.76 -19.24
CA HIS A 691 -14.98 -11.31 -20.64
C HIS A 691 -13.56 -10.96 -21.11
N VAL A 692 -12.83 -10.16 -20.32
CA VAL A 692 -11.53 -9.61 -20.70
C VAL A 692 -10.40 -10.63 -20.57
N PHE A 693 -10.38 -11.41 -19.49
CA PHE A 693 -9.30 -12.35 -19.20
C PHE A 693 -9.66 -13.81 -19.51
N SER A 694 -10.89 -14.09 -19.97
CA SER A 694 -11.37 -15.46 -20.24
C SER A 694 -11.23 -16.42 -19.05
N CYS A 695 -11.28 -15.87 -17.83
CA CYS A 695 -11.22 -16.61 -16.58
C CYS A 695 -12.52 -17.39 -16.35
N SER A 696 -12.43 -18.71 -16.09
CA SER A 696 -13.60 -19.55 -15.82
C SER A 696 -13.92 -19.70 -14.32
N GLN A 697 -12.94 -19.47 -13.44
CA GLN A 697 -13.09 -19.61 -11.99
C GLN A 697 -13.28 -18.24 -11.31
N PRO A 698 -14.10 -18.13 -10.25
CA PRO A 698 -14.18 -16.92 -9.44
C PRO A 698 -12.83 -16.67 -8.74
N THR A 699 -12.57 -15.41 -8.39
CA THR A 699 -11.38 -15.07 -7.61
C THR A 699 -11.45 -15.73 -6.25
N SER A 700 -10.39 -16.44 -5.88
CA SER A 700 -10.29 -17.18 -4.62
C SER A 700 -9.54 -16.41 -3.54
N VAL A 701 -8.73 -15.42 -3.92
CA VAL A 701 -7.86 -14.65 -3.02
C VAL A 701 -8.18 -13.15 -3.11
N VAL A 702 -8.28 -12.51 -1.95
CA VAL A 702 -8.46 -11.06 -1.84
C VAL A 702 -7.08 -10.38 -1.96
N TYR A 703 -7.02 -9.25 -2.67
CA TYR A 703 -5.78 -8.48 -2.88
C TYR A 703 -4.72 -9.14 -3.76
N ASP A 704 -5.10 -10.14 -4.56
CA ASP A 704 -4.19 -10.82 -5.48
C ASP A 704 -4.48 -10.47 -6.95
N ALA A 705 -3.62 -9.63 -7.52
CA ALA A 705 -3.75 -9.21 -8.91
C ALA A 705 -3.55 -10.36 -9.92
N ARG A 706 -2.84 -11.42 -9.56
CA ARG A 706 -2.60 -12.59 -10.42
C ARG A 706 -3.85 -13.46 -10.48
N ASP A 707 -4.47 -13.78 -9.35
CA ASP A 707 -5.78 -14.44 -9.28
C ASP A 707 -6.85 -13.61 -10.03
N LEU A 708 -6.78 -12.27 -9.91
CA LEU A 708 -7.66 -11.37 -10.64
C LEU A 708 -7.49 -11.49 -12.17
N THR A 709 -6.26 -11.67 -12.65
CA THR A 709 -5.93 -11.68 -14.08
C THR A 709 -5.72 -13.07 -14.69
N CYS A 710 -5.88 -14.13 -13.87
CA CYS A 710 -5.63 -15.53 -14.23
C CYS A 710 -4.22 -15.77 -14.77
N VAL A 711 -3.22 -15.24 -14.06
CA VAL A 711 -1.79 -15.41 -14.33
C VAL A 711 -1.18 -16.42 -13.38
#